data_AF-A0A9D5E942-F1
#
_entry.id   AF-A0A9D5E942-F1
#
_cell.length_a   1.000
_cell.length_b   1.000
_cell.length_c   1.000
_cell.angle_alpha   90.00
_cell.angle_beta   90.00
_cell.angle_gamma   90.00
#
_symmetry.space_group_name_H-M   'P 1'
#
loop_
_entity.id
_entity.type
_entity.pdbx_description
1 polymer ?
#
loop_
_entity_poly.entity_id
_entity_poly.type
_entity_poly.pdbx_seq_one_letter_code
_entity_poly.pdbx_strand_id
1 'polypeptide(L)'
;MTINARTIAPGRRGAPARVAPLARLTAGALPAVLACAAWPQGNAAPTVADAAPPVALRAPEPLPEIDPSQVTGRDFAGVRLPETPVDGALVFRAARVRAWAVDPEPGPRPGTTIGDRVQRLLLEGDVRVGLGPSEYSAARAVVWLEPLSGPAQAPRLWQAAVYFDRVSDPRGEPGASIAADRLLLTATLRGEVLIGADALVEADPAGDPFLAEAHQRLADRLLDLLLPEAADGPRRPDTPALSPSLGSSGSAPISPGQSQPFEPDSALTRPTPLAGLPSALDTDRQGPGRAIFAPRGVITIAAPSLVPLVGGADNASVATGGVTVQYTEPASDRSLLMSAERAVIFLAEGEPPELLRQPAGSVEGVYLEGNVSASDGRFNLRGQRVYYDVRRNQAVVLDAVFWTFDEARGLPFYARAKTLRQTATNSAVGRGVTLGTSAFFRPHLSLGASQVTITRRARPGGEARTFIQGQGITARAVGVPFLYLPAYSGTADRPVLKAVSARNSSGSGFGVVSRWDVLALMGLTPEEGDYRVDGLLEVFDERGFAAGLDAAWNQGPVKGSLFAYIVPSDEGTDVLPSGTRVDNDGLTRGFVDFRHQWTIDPNWDLFLQGAFFSDANALPAFFPERAQTDPEYTNAINLRYIDGVQLFSVQARQRANDFLVNQFLVQSTGFSTARVPEAFYTRVGDDLLGGLAPGLLTYSSESRVGRVRLQFNEATASELGFLTDAEALDAIGGLPSESSQDILLAAGFTDENIARADTRHQFDFNLDLGPVKLQPFLVGRATAYDDRFSDFAPGQDRESFRLYGAIGVNASTQYARVYDGVDFPGLDVHRLRHIVQPSITAVAAGGTRPAGTLPIFDDTVEGVADGAFVRAGVRNVFQTRRGGVGRERSVDFVTVNTNLILANDTATRRSPVGRFFDFRPEDSLLGNFFAFDLTWQVTDAVAVTASNLYDLDTSDRVRTVVGVRTEHSQNLSTFLEVRDLEVRDTTFLRGGADLRISENYVVTLSGTLDLAGGEAQEQFLSLARDFPGLRAIVSVGFNNVTDETSIGVTFRPVLEDARSRRIQRLSPDPVEAALQDPARPAGIPGAL
;
A
#
# COMPACT_ATOMS: atom_id res chain seq x y z
N MET A 1 -46.42 7.47 16.30
CA MET A 1 -47.78 7.86 15.89
C MET A 1 -47.76 8.12 14.39
N THR A 2 -48.59 7.40 13.62
CA THR A 2 -48.63 7.41 12.16
C THR A 2 -49.28 8.71 11.64
N ILE A 3 -48.57 9.52 10.85
CA ILE A 3 -49.20 10.61 10.09
C ILE A 3 -49.88 9.98 8.88
N ASN A 4 -51.21 9.85 8.96
CA ASN A 4 -52.08 9.46 7.86
C ASN A 4 -52.07 10.55 6.78
N ALA A 5 -51.38 10.32 5.66
CA ALA A 5 -51.60 11.07 4.43
C ALA A 5 -52.93 10.61 3.80
N ARG A 6 -53.89 11.54 3.71
CA ARG A 6 -55.22 11.33 3.14
C ARG A 6 -55.16 10.86 1.69
N THR A 7 -55.93 9.82 1.44
CA THR A 7 -56.28 9.27 0.13
C THR A 7 -56.95 10.33 -0.75
N ILE A 8 -56.35 10.66 -1.90
CA ILE A 8 -57.03 11.31 -3.02
C ILE A 8 -56.89 10.40 -4.24
N ALA A 9 -58.00 9.83 -4.68
CA ALA A 9 -58.08 9.03 -5.90
C ALA A 9 -57.98 9.93 -7.15
N PRO A 10 -57.17 9.58 -8.17
CA PRO A 10 -57.34 10.15 -9.49
C PRO A 10 -58.24 9.24 -10.35
N GLY A 11 -59.30 9.84 -10.89
CA GLY A 11 -60.26 9.18 -11.75
C GLY A 11 -59.67 8.71 -13.09
N ARG A 12 -60.14 7.54 -13.53
CA ARG A 12 -59.98 7.02 -14.90
C ARG A 12 -60.49 8.03 -15.95
N ARG A 13 -59.62 8.41 -16.91
CA ARG A 13 -60.04 8.76 -18.27
C ARG A 13 -59.01 8.33 -19.33
N GLY A 14 -59.43 7.37 -20.15
CA GLY A 14 -59.29 7.40 -21.62
C GLY A 14 -57.90 7.25 -22.25
N ALA A 15 -57.58 6.04 -22.71
CA ALA A 15 -56.82 5.86 -23.96
C ALA A 15 -57.67 6.36 -25.15
N PRO A 16 -57.09 6.80 -26.29
CA PRO A 16 -56.52 5.83 -27.24
C PRO A 16 -55.29 6.25 -28.08
N ALA A 17 -54.47 5.24 -28.38
CA ALA A 17 -53.84 4.89 -29.68
C ALA A 17 -52.92 5.88 -30.43
N ARG A 18 -51.66 5.50 -30.68
CA ARG A 18 -51.20 4.74 -31.87
C ARG A 18 -49.68 4.56 -31.88
N VAL A 19 -49.28 3.40 -32.39
CA VAL A 19 -47.93 2.88 -32.63
C VAL A 19 -47.31 3.50 -33.90
N ALA A 20 -46.02 3.87 -33.86
CA ALA A 20 -45.08 3.86 -35.00
C ALA A 20 -43.61 4.00 -34.49
N PRO A 21 -42.60 3.50 -35.23
CA PRO A 21 -41.43 2.83 -34.63
C PRO A 21 -40.11 3.62 -34.63
N LEU A 22 -39.16 3.06 -33.88
CA LEU A 22 -37.71 3.31 -33.86
C LEU A 22 -37.14 3.94 -35.14
N ALA A 23 -36.52 5.10 -34.98
CA ALA A 23 -35.51 5.61 -35.90
C ALA A 23 -34.10 5.34 -35.34
N ARG A 24 -33.36 4.58 -36.13
CA ARG A 24 -31.94 4.26 -35.98
C ARG A 24 -31.10 5.53 -35.86
N LEU A 25 -30.20 5.59 -34.87
CA LEU A 25 -28.98 6.39 -34.96
C LEU A 25 -27.79 5.44 -34.95
N THR A 26 -27.08 5.52 -36.06
CA THR A 26 -26.00 4.68 -36.54
C THR A 26 -24.71 4.92 -35.76
N ALA A 27 -24.16 3.84 -35.22
CA ALA A 27 -22.77 3.74 -34.85
C ALA A 27 -21.88 3.79 -36.10
N GLY A 28 -20.77 4.54 -36.03
CA GLY A 28 -19.75 4.52 -37.05
C GLY A 28 -18.53 5.36 -36.67
N ALA A 29 -17.47 4.70 -36.19
CA ALA A 29 -16.10 4.88 -36.66
C ALA A 29 -15.12 3.99 -35.87
N LEU A 30 -14.57 2.97 -36.54
CA LEU A 30 -13.15 2.54 -36.58
C LEU A 30 -13.03 1.03 -36.81
N PRO A 31 -12.39 0.60 -37.92
CA PRO A 31 -11.79 -0.73 -37.95
C PRO A 31 -10.30 -0.73 -38.33
N ALA A 32 -9.67 -1.83 -37.87
CA ALA A 32 -8.56 -2.59 -38.43
C ALA A 32 -7.12 -2.15 -38.12
N VAL A 33 -6.39 -3.05 -37.43
CA VAL A 33 -5.08 -3.57 -37.86
C VAL A 33 -4.90 -5.03 -37.34
N LEU A 34 -4.33 -5.88 -38.22
CA LEU A 34 -3.64 -7.19 -38.03
C LEU A 34 -4.43 -8.51 -38.14
N ALA A 35 -4.19 -9.19 -39.27
CA ALA A 35 -4.26 -10.65 -39.45
C ALA A 35 -3.13 -11.13 -40.39
N CYS A 36 -2.82 -12.43 -40.31
CA CYS A 36 -1.85 -13.30 -41.02
C CYS A 36 -0.69 -13.75 -40.10
N ALA A 37 -0.28 -15.03 -40.01
CA ALA A 37 -0.32 -16.13 -40.99
C ALA A 37 -0.31 -17.52 -40.31
N ALA A 38 -0.44 -18.58 -41.10
CA ALA A 38 -0.64 -19.97 -40.68
C ALA A 38 0.22 -20.97 -41.52
N TRP A 39 0.54 -22.14 -40.92
CA TRP A 39 0.78 -23.51 -41.48
C TRP A 39 2.21 -23.94 -41.94
N PRO A 40 2.55 -25.25 -42.15
CA PRO A 40 2.22 -26.54 -41.45
C PRO A 40 3.35 -27.66 -41.41
N GLN A 41 3.08 -28.80 -40.71
CA GLN A 41 3.47 -30.27 -40.89
C GLN A 41 4.94 -30.72 -41.17
N GLY A 42 5.49 -31.91 -40.85
CA GLY A 42 5.08 -33.19 -40.23
C GLY A 42 6.10 -34.36 -40.53
N ASN A 43 6.09 -35.42 -39.69
CA ASN A 43 6.43 -36.86 -39.91
C ASN A 43 7.87 -37.49 -40.02
N ALA A 44 8.13 -38.40 -39.06
CA ALA A 44 8.44 -39.86 -39.14
C ALA A 44 9.88 -40.43 -39.38
N ALA A 45 10.17 -41.49 -38.58
CA ALA A 45 11.34 -42.42 -38.49
C ALA A 45 11.34 -43.52 -39.62
N PRO A 46 12.03 -44.72 -39.61
CA PRO A 46 12.81 -45.46 -38.56
C PRO A 46 13.99 -46.39 -39.03
N THR A 47 14.45 -47.31 -38.14
CA THR A 47 15.05 -48.69 -38.31
C THR A 47 16.59 -48.88 -38.36
N VAL A 48 17.28 -49.99 -37.95
CA VAL A 48 17.08 -51.29 -37.21
C VAL A 48 18.48 -51.97 -37.06
N ALA A 49 18.64 -52.94 -36.13
CA ALA A 49 19.58 -54.11 -36.08
C ALA A 49 21.05 -53.95 -35.60
N ASP A 50 21.73 -54.92 -34.97
CA ASP A 50 21.43 -56.21 -34.30
C ASP A 50 22.75 -56.76 -33.66
N ALA A 51 22.61 -57.65 -32.66
CA ALA A 51 23.47 -58.77 -32.20
C ALA A 51 24.94 -58.66 -31.68
N ALA A 52 25.17 -59.43 -30.59
CA ALA A 52 26.33 -59.72 -29.69
C ALA A 52 27.51 -60.54 -30.34
N PRO A 53 28.55 -61.13 -29.66
CA PRO A 53 28.81 -61.48 -28.24
C PRO A 53 30.34 -61.41 -27.79
N PRO A 54 30.93 -62.31 -26.96
CA PRO A 54 30.95 -62.41 -25.48
C PRO A 54 32.38 -62.22 -24.86
N VAL A 55 32.51 -62.40 -23.52
CA VAL A 55 33.62 -63.10 -22.77
C VAL A 55 34.26 -62.35 -21.56
N ALA A 56 34.27 -63.10 -20.45
CA ALA A 56 35.18 -63.22 -19.29
C ALA A 56 35.27 -62.15 -18.18
N LEU A 57 34.91 -62.63 -17.00
CA LEU A 57 35.23 -62.10 -15.67
C LEU A 57 36.75 -62.11 -15.40
N ARG A 58 37.28 -60.95 -14.99
CA ARG A 58 38.58 -60.79 -14.32
C ARG A 58 38.32 -60.43 -12.85
N ALA A 59 39.10 -61.03 -11.94
CA ALA A 59 39.05 -60.75 -10.50
C ALA A 59 39.40 -59.28 -10.19
N PRO A 60 38.82 -58.68 -9.12
CA PRO A 60 39.00 -57.26 -8.82
C PRO A 60 40.40 -56.97 -8.26
N GLU A 61 41.07 -55.95 -8.82
CA GLU A 61 42.20 -55.25 -8.21
C GLU A 61 41.75 -54.48 -6.96
N PRO A 62 42.65 -54.25 -5.98
CA PRO A 62 42.34 -53.48 -4.78
C PRO A 62 42.00 -52.02 -5.15
N LEU A 63 40.91 -51.51 -4.57
CA LEU A 63 40.42 -50.15 -4.84
C LEU A 63 41.47 -49.10 -4.38
N PRO A 64 41.81 -48.11 -5.21
CA PRO A 64 42.70 -47.02 -4.82
C PRO A 64 42.08 -46.16 -3.71
N GLU A 65 42.93 -45.72 -2.78
CA GLU A 65 42.63 -44.83 -1.65
C GLU A 65 42.04 -43.50 -2.16
N ILE A 66 40.92 -43.07 -1.58
CA ILE A 66 40.18 -41.84 -1.94
C ILE A 66 40.87 -40.66 -1.26
N ASP A 67 41.25 -39.62 -2.02
CA ASP A 67 41.71 -38.34 -1.44
C ASP A 67 40.50 -37.37 -1.28
N PRO A 68 39.97 -37.16 -0.06
CA PRO A 68 38.79 -36.32 0.17
C PRO A 68 39.04 -34.83 -0.12
N SER A 69 40.31 -34.39 -0.11
CA SER A 69 40.66 -32.98 -0.33
C SER A 69 40.42 -32.51 -1.76
N GLN A 70 40.26 -33.46 -2.70
CA GLN A 70 39.93 -33.19 -4.11
C GLN A 70 38.42 -32.99 -4.33
N VAL A 71 37.56 -33.23 -3.34
CA VAL A 71 36.10 -33.04 -3.45
C VAL A 71 35.73 -31.64 -2.96
N THR A 72 35.85 -30.65 -3.85
CA THR A 72 35.64 -29.23 -3.53
C THR A 72 34.19 -28.76 -3.70
N GLY A 73 33.36 -29.54 -4.40
CA GLY A 73 31.97 -29.19 -4.75
C GLY A 73 31.86 -28.12 -5.85
N ARG A 74 32.97 -27.75 -6.50
CA ARG A 74 32.97 -26.88 -7.68
C ARG A 74 32.47 -27.61 -8.93
N ASP A 75 32.69 -28.91 -8.99
CA ASP A 75 32.17 -29.87 -9.96
C ASP A 75 31.66 -31.14 -9.24
N PHE A 76 31.40 -32.22 -9.98
CA PHE A 76 31.02 -33.52 -9.41
C PHE A 76 32.23 -34.39 -9.01
N ALA A 77 33.46 -33.90 -9.15
CA ALA A 77 34.71 -34.63 -8.87
C ALA A 77 34.76 -36.05 -9.51
N GLY A 78 34.16 -36.24 -10.68
CA GLY A 78 34.09 -37.54 -11.36
C GLY A 78 33.18 -38.59 -10.70
N VAL A 79 32.38 -38.19 -9.71
CA VAL A 79 31.37 -39.05 -9.05
C VAL A 79 30.11 -39.10 -9.91
N ARG A 80 29.63 -40.31 -10.19
CA ARG A 80 28.32 -40.52 -10.81
C ARG A 80 27.25 -40.61 -9.75
N LEU A 81 26.23 -39.77 -9.88
CA LEU A 81 25.10 -39.81 -8.95
C LEU A 81 24.32 -41.15 -9.09
N PRO A 82 23.85 -41.76 -7.98
CA PRO A 82 23.24 -43.09 -8.00
C PRO A 82 21.77 -43.12 -8.46
N GLU A 83 21.14 -41.97 -8.63
CA GLU A 83 19.72 -41.85 -8.97
C GLU A 83 19.45 -42.38 -10.39
N THR A 84 18.34 -43.12 -10.53
CA THR A 84 17.88 -43.64 -11.82
C THR A 84 17.52 -42.50 -12.77
N PRO A 85 17.94 -42.53 -14.05
CA PRO A 85 17.58 -41.52 -15.04
C PRO A 85 16.08 -41.29 -15.16
N VAL A 86 15.63 -40.06 -14.97
CA VAL A 86 14.24 -39.63 -15.20
C VAL A 86 14.14 -38.93 -16.56
N ASP A 87 13.13 -39.29 -17.35
CA ASP A 87 12.88 -38.66 -18.65
C ASP A 87 12.21 -37.29 -18.49
N GLY A 88 12.74 -36.27 -19.18
CA GLY A 88 12.13 -34.94 -19.27
C GLY A 88 13.16 -33.82 -19.43
N ALA A 89 12.70 -32.64 -19.84
CA ALA A 89 13.56 -31.48 -20.06
C ALA A 89 14.06 -30.88 -18.74
N LEU A 90 15.28 -30.37 -18.75
CA LEU A 90 15.87 -29.55 -17.70
C LEU A 90 15.57 -28.08 -18.03
N VAL A 91 14.66 -27.44 -17.30
CA VAL A 91 14.22 -26.08 -17.60
C VAL A 91 14.63 -25.13 -16.49
N PHE A 92 15.47 -24.14 -16.79
CA PHE A 92 15.91 -23.13 -15.84
C PHE A 92 15.36 -21.77 -16.26
N ARG A 93 14.59 -21.10 -15.39
CA ARG A 93 14.10 -19.74 -15.62
C ARG A 93 14.39 -18.82 -14.44
N ALA A 94 14.81 -17.59 -14.72
CA ALA A 94 15.00 -16.54 -13.72
C ALA A 94 15.07 -15.16 -14.39
N ALA A 95 14.82 -14.09 -13.63
CA ALA A 95 15.01 -12.72 -14.10
C ALA A 95 16.46 -12.45 -14.51
N ARG A 96 17.43 -12.98 -13.75
CA ARG A 96 18.86 -12.94 -14.09
C ARG A 96 19.49 -14.31 -13.98
N VAL A 97 20.26 -14.69 -15.00
CA VAL A 97 21.07 -15.92 -15.04
C VAL A 97 22.52 -15.55 -15.28
N ARG A 98 23.42 -16.00 -14.40
CA ARG A 98 24.86 -15.99 -14.64
C ARG A 98 25.33 -17.39 -14.98
N ALA A 99 25.92 -17.58 -16.15
CA ALA A 99 26.38 -18.87 -16.63
C ALA A 99 27.91 -18.88 -16.75
N TRP A 100 28.55 -19.95 -16.29
CA TRP A 100 29.97 -20.20 -16.53
C TRP A 100 30.21 -21.70 -16.62
N ALA A 101 31.39 -22.10 -17.08
CA ALA A 101 31.71 -23.52 -17.23
C ALA A 101 33.07 -23.82 -16.63
N VAL A 102 33.14 -24.91 -15.88
CA VAL A 102 34.31 -25.37 -15.13
C VAL A 102 34.82 -26.65 -15.78
N ASP A 103 36.11 -26.71 -16.07
CA ASP A 103 36.74 -27.94 -16.54
C ASP A 103 36.86 -28.91 -15.36
N PRO A 104 36.63 -30.23 -15.56
CA PRO A 104 36.61 -31.19 -14.46
C PRO A 104 37.97 -31.24 -13.76
N GLU A 105 37.95 -31.11 -12.44
CA GLU A 105 39.12 -31.32 -11.58
C GLU A 105 39.46 -32.83 -11.52
N PRO A 106 40.72 -33.22 -11.25
CA PRO A 106 41.08 -34.63 -11.12
C PRO A 106 40.20 -35.32 -10.08
N GLY A 107 39.52 -36.40 -10.49
CA GLY A 107 38.66 -37.16 -9.58
C GLY A 107 39.45 -37.72 -8.37
N PRO A 108 38.78 -38.08 -7.27
CA PRO A 108 39.41 -38.49 -6.02
C PRO A 108 40.12 -39.86 -6.11
N ARG A 109 40.15 -40.48 -7.29
CA ARG A 109 40.97 -41.65 -7.62
C ARG A 109 41.84 -41.33 -8.84
N PRO A 110 43.14 -41.70 -8.85
CA PRO A 110 44.01 -41.51 -10.00
C PRO A 110 43.45 -42.18 -11.26
N GLY A 111 43.24 -41.42 -12.34
CA GLY A 111 42.80 -41.94 -13.64
C GLY A 111 41.28 -42.09 -13.83
N THR A 112 40.45 -41.56 -12.92
CA THR A 112 38.97 -41.70 -13.00
C THR A 112 38.23 -40.39 -13.26
N THR A 113 38.78 -39.44 -14.01
CA THR A 113 37.97 -38.29 -14.48
C THR A 113 36.90 -38.81 -15.44
N ILE A 114 35.73 -39.11 -14.90
CA ILE A 114 34.55 -39.50 -15.67
C ILE A 114 33.69 -38.25 -15.76
N GLY A 115 33.93 -37.43 -16.77
CA GLY A 115 33.25 -36.16 -16.87
C GLY A 115 33.65 -35.30 -18.04
N ASP A 116 32.65 -34.73 -18.70
CA ASP A 116 32.82 -33.61 -19.63
C ASP A 116 32.72 -32.30 -18.84
N ARG A 117 32.99 -31.17 -19.49
CA ARG A 117 32.93 -29.83 -18.89
C ARG A 117 31.60 -29.56 -18.15
N VAL A 118 31.67 -29.16 -16.87
CA VAL A 118 30.48 -28.88 -16.05
C VAL A 118 29.98 -27.46 -16.31
N GLN A 119 28.72 -27.33 -16.71
CA GLN A 119 28.05 -26.04 -16.82
C GLN A 119 27.48 -25.63 -15.46
N ARG A 120 27.70 -24.37 -15.08
CA ARG A 120 27.26 -23.78 -13.82
C ARG A 120 26.33 -22.61 -14.08
N LEU A 121 25.24 -22.54 -13.33
CA LEU A 121 24.30 -21.42 -13.39
C LEU A 121 24.05 -20.87 -11.98
N LEU A 122 24.03 -19.54 -11.85
CA LEU A 122 23.44 -18.84 -10.71
C LEU A 122 22.17 -18.12 -11.20
N LEU A 123 21.03 -18.54 -10.64
CA LEU A 123 19.69 -18.06 -10.98
C LEU A 123 19.22 -17.07 -9.90
N GLU A 124 18.76 -15.89 -10.29
CA GLU A 124 18.36 -14.82 -9.37
C GLU A 124 17.07 -14.12 -9.83
N GLY A 125 16.11 -13.96 -8.90
CA GLY A 125 14.82 -13.32 -9.14
C GLY A 125 13.87 -14.25 -9.91
N ASP A 126 12.71 -14.58 -9.32
CA ASP A 126 11.68 -15.46 -9.91
C ASP A 126 12.23 -16.80 -10.45
N VAL A 127 13.06 -17.46 -9.64
CA VAL A 127 13.69 -18.71 -10.05
C VAL A 127 12.65 -19.82 -10.19
N ARG A 128 12.64 -20.47 -11.35
CA ARG A 128 11.92 -21.72 -11.60
C ARG A 128 12.84 -22.76 -12.20
N VAL A 129 12.84 -23.95 -11.62
CA VAL A 129 13.68 -25.07 -12.05
C VAL A 129 12.80 -26.28 -12.29
N GLY A 130 12.67 -26.69 -13.55
CA GLY A 130 12.06 -27.94 -13.96
C GLY A 130 13.11 -29.03 -14.04
N LEU A 131 12.96 -30.09 -13.24
CA LEU A 131 13.76 -31.32 -13.30
C LEU A 131 12.83 -32.47 -13.74
N GLY A 132 12.70 -32.67 -15.05
CA GLY A 132 11.80 -33.68 -15.61
C GLY A 132 10.31 -33.34 -15.34
N PRO A 133 9.53 -34.20 -14.66
CA PRO A 133 8.12 -33.91 -14.33
C PRO A 133 7.94 -32.94 -13.14
N SER A 134 8.98 -32.68 -12.35
CA SER A 134 8.91 -31.82 -11.15
C SER A 134 9.27 -30.37 -11.47
N GLU A 135 8.54 -29.39 -10.91
CA GLU A 135 8.84 -27.97 -11.03
C GLU A 135 9.05 -27.36 -9.64
N TYR A 136 10.20 -26.74 -9.43
CA TYR A 136 10.56 -26.05 -8.19
C TYR A 136 10.58 -24.55 -8.44
N SER A 137 10.19 -23.78 -7.43
CA SER A 137 10.29 -22.32 -7.49
C SER A 137 10.96 -21.78 -6.24
N ALA A 138 11.87 -20.81 -6.42
CA ALA A 138 12.78 -20.36 -5.37
C ALA A 138 13.15 -18.87 -5.53
N ALA A 139 13.77 -18.30 -4.50
CA ALA A 139 14.29 -16.93 -4.56
C ALA A 139 15.62 -16.85 -5.34
N ARG A 140 16.50 -17.83 -5.13
CA ARG A 140 17.79 -18.01 -5.83
C ARG A 140 18.09 -19.50 -5.98
N ALA A 141 18.89 -19.88 -6.99
CA ALA A 141 19.41 -21.24 -7.08
C ALA A 141 20.79 -21.31 -7.74
N VAL A 142 21.61 -22.26 -7.29
CA VAL A 142 22.88 -22.63 -7.93
C VAL A 142 22.71 -23.98 -8.59
N VAL A 143 23.09 -24.08 -9.87
CA VAL A 143 22.94 -25.30 -10.68
C VAL A 143 24.31 -25.80 -11.14
N TRP A 144 24.49 -27.12 -11.13
CA TRP A 144 25.57 -27.85 -11.78
C TRP A 144 24.95 -28.79 -12.81
N LEU A 145 25.48 -28.80 -14.04
CA LEU A 145 25.05 -29.67 -15.12
C LEU A 145 26.27 -30.29 -15.78
N GLU A 146 26.34 -31.61 -15.75
CA GLU A 146 27.41 -32.35 -16.41
C GLU A 146 26.80 -33.36 -17.39
N PRO A 147 27.19 -33.31 -18.68
CA PRO A 147 26.74 -34.30 -19.64
C PRO A 147 27.47 -35.61 -19.39
N LEU A 148 26.71 -36.69 -19.25
CA LEU A 148 27.24 -38.04 -19.14
C LEU A 148 27.34 -38.67 -20.53
N SER A 149 28.56 -39.03 -20.94
CA SER A 149 28.78 -39.67 -22.25
C SER A 149 28.10 -41.04 -22.31
N GLY A 150 27.18 -41.20 -23.28
CA GLY A 150 26.55 -42.46 -23.65
C GLY A 150 26.91 -42.88 -25.08
N PRO A 151 26.54 -44.10 -25.53
CA PRO A 151 26.78 -44.53 -26.92
C PRO A 151 26.18 -43.50 -27.88
N ALA A 152 26.86 -43.22 -29.00
CA ALA A 152 26.63 -42.06 -29.89
C ALA A 152 25.22 -41.90 -30.50
N GLN A 153 24.29 -42.82 -30.20
CA GLN A 153 22.88 -42.82 -30.66
C GLN A 153 21.86 -42.74 -29.50
N ALA A 154 22.31 -42.58 -28.24
CA ALA A 154 21.42 -42.42 -27.09
C ALA A 154 21.10 -40.93 -26.81
N PRO A 155 19.89 -40.60 -26.33
CA PRO A 155 19.54 -39.26 -25.86
C PRO A 155 20.49 -38.78 -24.76
N ARG A 156 20.89 -37.51 -24.82
CA ARG A 156 21.86 -36.90 -23.88
C ARG A 156 21.39 -37.08 -22.44
N LEU A 157 22.25 -37.72 -21.65
CA LEU A 157 22.06 -37.93 -20.23
C LEU A 157 22.81 -36.84 -19.48
N TRP A 158 22.18 -36.27 -18.46
CA TRP A 158 22.75 -35.22 -17.63
C TRP A 158 22.74 -35.68 -16.19
N GLN A 159 23.82 -35.43 -15.46
CA GLN A 159 23.75 -35.36 -14.00
C GLN A 159 23.66 -33.89 -13.59
N ALA A 160 22.70 -33.61 -12.71
CA ALA A 160 22.35 -32.29 -12.26
C ALA A 160 22.34 -32.22 -10.74
N ALA A 161 22.87 -31.14 -10.20
CA ALA A 161 22.68 -30.75 -8.81
C ALA A 161 22.10 -29.33 -8.78
N VAL A 162 21.14 -29.09 -7.90
CA VAL A 162 20.53 -27.77 -7.73
C VAL A 162 20.40 -27.45 -6.25
N TYR A 163 21.03 -26.35 -5.83
CA TYR A 163 20.92 -25.83 -4.48
C TYR A 163 20.02 -24.60 -4.45
N PHE A 164 18.96 -24.65 -3.64
CA PHE A 164 17.93 -23.61 -3.61
C PHE A 164 17.96 -22.76 -2.33
N ASP A 165 17.58 -21.49 -2.47
CA ASP A 165 17.22 -20.56 -1.39
C ASP A 165 15.70 -20.33 -1.41
N ARG A 166 15.02 -20.75 -0.33
CA ARG A 166 13.55 -20.67 -0.14
C ARG A 166 12.78 -21.32 -1.28
N VAL A 167 12.92 -22.63 -1.41
CA VAL A 167 12.23 -23.43 -2.43
C VAL A 167 10.86 -23.87 -1.98
N SER A 168 9.92 -23.88 -2.92
CA SER A 168 8.67 -24.61 -2.84
C SER A 168 8.43 -25.39 -4.13
N ASP A 169 7.72 -26.51 -4.03
CA ASP A 169 7.18 -27.25 -5.17
C ASP A 169 5.72 -26.82 -5.42
N PRO A 170 5.48 -25.84 -6.31
CA PRO A 170 4.13 -25.34 -6.60
C PRO A 170 3.22 -26.36 -7.30
N ARG A 171 3.75 -27.48 -7.81
CA ARG A 171 2.98 -28.54 -8.48
C ARG A 171 2.86 -29.82 -7.65
N GLY A 172 3.43 -29.86 -6.45
CA GLY A 172 3.35 -31.02 -5.56
C GLY A 172 1.90 -31.35 -5.16
N GLU A 173 1.56 -32.63 -5.15
CA GLU A 173 0.27 -33.08 -4.61
C GLU A 173 0.18 -32.75 -3.11
N PRO A 174 -1.02 -32.40 -2.57
CA PRO A 174 -1.19 -32.14 -1.15
C PRO A 174 -0.73 -33.34 -0.31
N GLY A 175 0.30 -33.14 0.52
CA GLY A 175 0.93 -34.20 1.33
C GLY A 175 2.28 -34.72 0.81
N ALA A 176 2.70 -34.33 -0.40
CA ALA A 176 4.01 -34.65 -0.98
C ALA A 176 4.79 -33.41 -1.49
N SER A 177 4.28 -32.20 -1.23
CA SER A 177 4.94 -30.94 -1.60
C SER A 177 6.17 -30.68 -0.72
N ILE A 178 7.30 -30.36 -1.35
CA ILE A 178 8.53 -29.99 -0.64
C ILE A 178 8.59 -28.47 -0.52
N ALA A 179 8.82 -27.95 0.69
CA ALA A 179 9.16 -26.56 0.94
C ALA A 179 10.31 -26.48 1.95
N ALA A 180 11.34 -25.71 1.65
CA ALA A 180 12.53 -25.60 2.50
C ALA A 180 13.29 -24.28 2.26
N ASP A 181 13.90 -23.73 3.31
CA ASP A 181 14.73 -22.53 3.21
C ASP A 181 16.07 -22.80 2.49
N ARG A 182 16.61 -24.01 2.63
CA ARG A 182 17.80 -24.50 1.92
C ARG A 182 17.57 -25.95 1.51
N LEU A 183 17.75 -26.26 0.23
CA LEU A 183 17.59 -27.62 -0.27
C LEU A 183 18.59 -27.91 -1.39
N LEU A 184 19.34 -29.00 -1.26
CA LEU A 184 20.13 -29.58 -2.34
C LEU A 184 19.33 -30.73 -2.96
N LEU A 185 19.06 -30.64 -4.27
CA LEU A 185 18.48 -31.72 -5.06
C LEU A 185 19.50 -32.23 -6.06
N THR A 186 19.69 -33.54 -6.11
CA THR A 186 20.52 -34.25 -7.08
C THR A 186 19.64 -35.11 -7.96
N ALA A 187 19.92 -35.15 -9.26
CA ALA A 187 19.13 -35.93 -10.22
C ALA A 187 19.97 -36.32 -11.43
N THR A 188 19.68 -37.50 -11.97
CA THR A 188 20.13 -37.94 -13.30
C THR A 188 18.94 -37.84 -14.24
N LEU A 189 19.07 -37.08 -15.32
CA LEU A 189 17.96 -36.72 -16.20
C LEU A 189 18.30 -36.98 -17.67
N ARG A 190 17.30 -37.39 -18.45
CA ARG A 190 17.41 -37.60 -19.90
C ARG A 190 16.51 -36.60 -20.63
N GLY A 191 17.12 -35.63 -21.31
CA GLY A 191 16.38 -34.59 -22.02
C GLY A 191 17.25 -33.42 -22.45
N GLU A 192 16.60 -32.40 -23.02
CA GLU A 192 17.25 -31.14 -23.41
C GLU A 192 17.32 -30.16 -22.23
N VAL A 193 18.35 -29.30 -22.24
CA VAL A 193 18.50 -28.20 -21.29
C VAL A 193 17.98 -26.91 -21.93
N LEU A 194 16.99 -26.28 -21.31
CA LEU A 194 16.38 -25.04 -21.74
C LEU A 194 16.61 -23.96 -20.68
N ILE A 195 17.19 -22.83 -21.06
CA ILE A 195 17.42 -21.69 -20.17
C ILE A 195 16.60 -20.50 -20.68
N GLY A 196 15.78 -19.90 -19.81
CA GLY A 196 15.03 -18.67 -20.08
C GLY A 196 15.38 -17.59 -19.08
N ALA A 197 15.85 -16.43 -19.55
CA ALA A 197 16.21 -15.32 -18.68
C ALA A 197 15.85 -13.97 -19.28
N ASP A 198 15.47 -13.00 -18.43
CA ASP A 198 15.34 -11.61 -18.87
C ASP A 198 16.73 -10.96 -19.07
N ALA A 199 17.73 -11.40 -18.30
CA ALA A 199 19.14 -11.06 -18.46
C ALA A 199 20.05 -12.29 -18.28
N LEU A 200 20.81 -12.66 -19.32
CA LEU A 200 21.84 -13.71 -19.28
C LEU A 200 23.24 -13.10 -19.35
N VAL A 201 24.11 -13.47 -18.41
CA VAL A 201 25.50 -12.99 -18.33
C VAL A 201 26.46 -14.19 -18.26
N GLU A 202 27.41 -14.29 -19.17
CA GLU A 202 28.45 -15.33 -19.13
C GLU A 202 29.64 -14.88 -18.26
N ALA A 203 29.52 -15.04 -16.94
CA ALA A 203 30.56 -14.67 -15.98
C ALA A 203 30.47 -15.48 -14.68
N ASP A 204 31.63 -15.91 -14.15
CA ASP A 204 31.74 -16.54 -12.82
C ASP A 204 31.50 -15.50 -11.71
N PRO A 205 30.47 -15.65 -10.86
CA PRO A 205 30.19 -14.73 -9.77
C PRO A 205 31.10 -15.01 -8.55
N ALA A 206 32.41 -14.91 -8.76
CA ALA A 206 33.41 -15.13 -7.72
C ALA A 206 33.14 -14.22 -6.49
N GLY A 207 33.12 -14.83 -5.30
CA GLY A 207 32.89 -14.13 -4.03
C GLY A 207 31.43 -14.08 -3.54
N ASP A 208 30.47 -14.68 -4.26
CA ASP A 208 29.09 -14.80 -3.77
C ASP A 208 29.01 -15.79 -2.58
N PRO A 209 28.50 -15.37 -1.40
CA PRO A 209 28.44 -16.23 -0.20
C PRO A 209 27.49 -17.41 -0.36
N PHE A 210 26.40 -17.27 -1.14
CA PHE A 210 25.46 -18.35 -1.41
C PHE A 210 26.08 -19.39 -2.34
N LEU A 211 26.93 -18.97 -3.29
CA LEU A 211 27.69 -19.88 -4.13
C LEU A 211 28.71 -20.70 -3.32
N ALA A 212 29.41 -20.07 -2.38
CA ALA A 212 30.36 -20.76 -1.50
C ALA A 212 29.68 -21.80 -0.60
N GLU A 213 28.52 -21.45 -0.03
CA GLU A 213 27.67 -22.37 0.73
C GLU A 213 27.22 -23.57 -0.13
N ALA A 214 26.79 -23.30 -1.37
CA ALA A 214 26.34 -24.32 -2.31
C ALA A 214 27.48 -25.31 -2.67
N HIS A 215 28.71 -24.83 -2.86
CA HIS A 215 29.89 -25.70 -3.07
C HIS A 215 30.12 -26.64 -1.89
N GLN A 216 30.09 -26.12 -0.66
CA GLN A 216 30.28 -26.95 0.55
C GLN A 216 29.21 -28.04 0.64
N ARG A 217 27.95 -27.70 0.40
CA ARG A 217 26.84 -28.67 0.44
C ARG A 217 26.96 -29.77 -0.60
N LEU A 218 27.39 -29.44 -1.82
CA LEU A 218 27.63 -30.46 -2.84
C LEU A 218 28.84 -31.33 -2.48
N ALA A 219 29.93 -30.73 -1.99
CA ALA A 219 31.11 -31.48 -1.56
C ALA A 219 30.76 -32.52 -0.48
N ASP A 220 30.02 -32.11 0.55
CA ASP A 220 29.56 -33.01 1.62
C ASP A 220 28.73 -34.18 1.05
N ARG A 221 27.80 -33.89 0.13
CA ARG A 221 26.97 -34.92 -0.52
C ARG A 221 27.79 -35.91 -1.35
N LEU A 222 28.81 -35.44 -2.08
CA LEU A 222 29.68 -36.29 -2.89
C LEU A 222 30.59 -37.16 -2.01
N LEU A 223 31.09 -36.61 -0.90
CA LEU A 223 31.87 -37.36 0.09
C LEU A 223 31.03 -38.46 0.74
N ASP A 224 29.76 -38.18 1.09
CA ASP A 224 28.83 -39.19 1.62
C ASP A 224 28.63 -40.37 0.65
N LEU A 225 28.60 -40.11 -0.67
CA LEU A 225 28.48 -41.15 -1.69
C LEU A 225 29.76 -41.97 -1.86
N LEU A 226 30.92 -41.36 -1.63
CA LEU A 226 32.24 -41.99 -1.81
C LEU A 226 32.70 -42.79 -0.58
N LEU A 227 32.27 -42.40 0.63
CA LEU A 227 32.71 -42.96 1.92
C LEU A 227 31.51 -43.40 2.79
N PRO A 228 30.68 -44.36 2.36
CA PRO A 228 29.47 -44.75 3.08
C PRO A 228 29.71 -45.37 4.48
N GLU A 229 30.94 -45.80 4.82
CA GLU A 229 31.28 -46.46 6.10
C GLU A 229 31.84 -45.52 7.19
N ALA A 230 31.94 -44.20 6.97
CA ALA A 230 32.44 -43.25 7.98
C ALA A 230 31.33 -42.61 8.86
N ALA A 231 30.17 -43.25 8.98
CA ALA A 231 28.98 -42.68 9.61
C ALA A 231 28.95 -42.68 11.16
N ASP A 232 30.01 -43.13 11.85
CA ASP A 232 30.07 -43.23 13.33
C ASP A 232 31.07 -42.28 14.02
N GLY A 233 31.49 -41.19 13.35
CA GLY A 233 32.23 -40.08 13.99
C GLY A 233 31.30 -39.02 14.60
N PRO A 234 31.71 -38.27 15.64
CA PRO A 234 30.83 -37.33 16.34
C PRO A 234 30.36 -36.23 15.38
N ARG A 235 29.06 -36.22 15.10
CA ARG A 235 28.37 -35.18 14.34
C ARG A 235 28.72 -33.81 14.94
N ARG A 236 29.22 -32.89 14.10
CA ARG A 236 29.21 -31.46 14.44
C ARG A 236 27.77 -31.08 14.84
N PRO A 237 27.57 -30.38 15.96
CA PRO A 237 26.25 -29.93 16.33
C PRO A 237 25.74 -28.93 15.28
N ASP A 238 24.42 -28.99 15.08
CA ASP A 238 23.59 -28.11 14.24
C ASP A 238 23.44 -28.49 12.76
N THR A 239 22.85 -29.66 12.51
CA THR A 239 21.77 -29.74 11.49
C THR A 239 20.78 -30.83 11.92
N PRO A 240 19.49 -30.53 12.20
CA PRO A 240 18.52 -31.56 12.49
C PRO A 240 18.31 -32.42 11.23
N ALA A 241 18.52 -33.73 11.38
CA ALA A 241 18.06 -34.71 10.42
C ALA A 241 16.52 -34.63 10.36
N LEU A 242 15.98 -34.09 9.27
CA LEU A 242 14.56 -34.14 8.99
C LEU A 242 14.20 -35.58 8.56
N SER A 243 13.83 -36.41 9.53
CA SER A 243 12.78 -37.40 9.28
C SER A 243 11.54 -36.66 8.76
N PRO A 244 10.77 -37.20 7.80
CA PRO A 244 9.53 -36.57 7.38
C PRO A 244 8.52 -36.67 8.54
N SER A 245 8.53 -35.67 9.41
CA SER A 245 7.48 -35.50 10.41
C SER A 245 6.25 -34.97 9.71
N LEU A 246 5.24 -35.82 9.56
CA LEU A 246 3.84 -35.42 9.42
C LEU A 246 3.47 -34.61 10.66
N GLY A 247 3.62 -33.29 10.57
CA GLY A 247 3.34 -32.34 11.64
C GLY A 247 3.02 -30.98 11.05
N SER A 248 1.73 -30.65 11.07
CA SER A 248 1.20 -29.34 10.69
C SER A 248 1.68 -28.27 11.68
N SER A 249 2.60 -27.42 11.22
CA SER A 249 2.85 -26.09 11.79
C SER A 249 2.85 -25.13 10.61
N GLY A 250 1.86 -24.24 10.58
CA GLY A 250 1.57 -23.36 9.45
C GLY A 250 2.69 -22.37 9.19
N SER A 251 3.44 -22.61 8.12
CA SER A 251 3.96 -21.53 7.29
C SER A 251 3.02 -21.37 6.11
N ALA A 252 2.67 -20.13 5.78
CA ALA A 252 1.99 -19.85 4.53
C ALA A 252 2.87 -20.34 3.36
N PRO A 253 2.30 -20.89 2.28
CA PRO A 253 3.10 -21.31 1.13
C PRO A 253 3.87 -20.10 0.59
N ILE A 254 5.20 -20.15 0.69
CA ILE A 254 6.10 -19.15 0.10
C ILE A 254 5.79 -19.11 -1.39
N SER A 255 5.38 -17.94 -1.88
CA SER A 255 4.97 -17.70 -3.27
C SER A 255 6.10 -16.94 -3.97
N PRO A 256 6.92 -17.60 -4.81
CA PRO A 256 8.07 -16.96 -5.42
C PRO A 256 7.64 -15.84 -6.36
N GLY A 257 8.28 -14.67 -6.20
CA GLY A 257 7.92 -13.42 -6.88
C GLY A 257 6.85 -12.56 -6.17
N GLN A 258 6.16 -13.09 -5.15
CA GLN A 258 5.26 -12.31 -4.28
C GLN A 258 5.80 -12.15 -2.86
N SER A 259 6.53 -13.13 -2.35
CA SER A 259 7.23 -13.03 -1.06
C SER A 259 8.47 -12.14 -1.22
N GLN A 260 8.38 -10.89 -0.76
CA GLN A 260 9.51 -9.95 -0.83
C GLN A 260 10.68 -10.39 0.07
N PRO A 261 11.93 -9.91 -0.17
CA PRO A 261 13.09 -10.23 0.67
C PRO A 261 13.07 -9.66 2.09
N PHE A 262 12.02 -8.96 2.53
CA PHE A 262 11.93 -8.35 3.86
C PHE A 262 10.46 -8.25 4.28
N GLU A 263 9.96 -9.22 5.02
CA GLU A 263 8.78 -9.02 5.88
C GLU A 263 9.27 -8.75 7.32
N PRO A 264 8.82 -7.66 7.97
CA PRO A 264 9.29 -7.26 9.30
C PRO A 264 8.97 -8.27 10.43
N ASP A 265 8.02 -9.17 10.20
CA ASP A 265 7.40 -10.00 11.24
C ASP A 265 7.75 -11.49 11.15
N SER A 266 8.81 -11.86 10.41
CA SER A 266 9.34 -13.22 10.50
C SER A 266 9.87 -13.50 11.91
N ALA A 267 9.53 -14.66 12.48
CA ALA A 267 9.94 -15.07 13.82
C ALA A 267 11.48 -15.25 14.01
N LEU A 268 12.27 -15.00 12.95
CA LEU A 268 13.73 -15.06 12.95
C LEU A 268 14.43 -13.69 13.10
N THR A 269 13.70 -12.56 13.20
CA THR A 269 14.29 -11.24 13.47
C THR A 269 14.42 -10.86 14.95
N ARG A 270 14.22 -11.78 15.90
CA ARG A 270 14.70 -11.58 17.28
C ARG A 270 16.15 -12.07 17.39
N PRO A 271 17.15 -11.19 17.56
CA PRO A 271 18.47 -11.65 17.94
C PRO A 271 18.36 -12.21 19.35
N THR A 272 18.57 -13.51 19.50
CA THR A 272 18.87 -14.11 20.80
C THR A 272 20.22 -13.51 21.25
N PRO A 273 20.35 -12.89 22.43
CA PRO A 273 21.64 -12.40 22.89
C PRO A 273 22.52 -13.61 23.25
N LEU A 274 23.44 -13.95 22.35
CA LEU A 274 24.55 -14.85 22.66
C LEU A 274 25.50 -14.11 23.61
N ALA A 275 25.37 -14.45 24.89
CA ALA A 275 26.30 -14.04 25.91
C ALA A 275 27.67 -14.71 25.67
N GLY A 276 28.71 -13.88 25.55
CA GLY A 276 30.07 -14.28 25.91
C GLY A 276 31.00 -14.69 24.78
N LEU A 277 31.37 -13.74 23.91
CA LEU A 277 32.71 -13.69 23.29
C LEU A 277 33.09 -12.20 23.08
N PRO A 278 34.35 -11.79 23.28
CA PRO A 278 34.76 -10.41 23.02
C PRO A 278 34.71 -10.14 21.51
N SER A 279 33.64 -9.50 21.06
CA SER A 279 33.52 -8.93 19.72
C SER A 279 34.39 -7.70 19.60
N ALA A 280 35.64 -7.91 19.21
CA ALA A 280 36.48 -6.89 18.61
C ALA A 280 37.06 -7.46 17.33
N LEU A 281 36.29 -7.44 16.23
CA LEU A 281 36.78 -7.47 14.85
C LEU A 281 35.63 -7.04 13.90
N ASP A 282 35.71 -5.77 13.51
CA ASP A 282 35.17 -5.10 12.31
C ASP A 282 33.70 -5.30 11.89
N THR A 283 32.82 -4.54 12.52
CA THR A 283 31.65 -3.93 11.87
C THR A 283 31.97 -2.49 11.47
N ASP A 284 32.50 -2.27 10.27
CA ASP A 284 32.61 -0.93 9.67
C ASP A 284 32.04 -0.93 8.24
N ARG A 285 30.74 -1.28 8.11
CA ARG A 285 29.97 -0.98 6.90
C ARG A 285 29.49 0.48 6.99
N GLN A 286 30.33 1.36 6.44
CA GLN A 286 30.14 2.80 6.24
C GLN A 286 29.79 3.62 7.50
N GLY A 287 30.73 3.73 8.44
CA GLY A 287 30.72 4.82 9.41
C GLY A 287 30.88 6.21 8.77
N PRO A 288 30.24 7.27 9.31
CA PRO A 288 30.47 8.64 8.88
C PRO A 288 31.87 9.09 9.34
N GLY A 289 32.80 9.38 8.42
CA GLY A 289 34.07 9.98 8.83
C GLY A 289 35.36 9.55 8.14
N ARG A 290 35.36 8.54 7.26
CA ARG A 290 36.59 8.05 6.62
C ARG A 290 37.10 8.92 5.46
N ALA A 291 38.39 9.26 5.49
CA ALA A 291 39.04 10.12 4.50
C ALA A 291 38.91 9.58 3.06
N ILE A 292 38.98 10.48 2.07
CA ILE A 292 38.97 10.07 0.65
C ILE A 292 40.20 9.20 0.36
N PHE A 293 41.35 9.59 0.92
CA PHE A 293 42.58 8.82 0.90
C PHE A 293 42.83 8.24 2.29
N ALA A 294 42.62 6.95 2.45
CA ALA A 294 43.00 6.24 3.66
C ALA A 294 44.53 6.04 3.67
N PRO A 295 45.21 6.10 4.82
CA PRO A 295 46.67 5.98 4.90
C PRO A 295 47.23 4.69 4.28
N ARG A 296 46.43 3.61 4.26
CA ARG A 296 46.79 2.30 3.69
C ARG A 296 46.45 2.15 2.20
N GLY A 297 45.82 3.14 1.58
CA GLY A 297 45.55 3.12 0.14
C GLY A 297 46.79 3.45 -0.68
N VAL A 298 46.70 3.24 -1.98
CA VAL A 298 47.80 3.47 -2.93
C VAL A 298 47.31 4.42 -4.02
N ILE A 299 48.12 5.44 -4.32
CA ILE A 299 47.90 6.41 -5.39
C ILE A 299 48.82 6.03 -6.55
N THR A 300 48.23 5.76 -7.71
CA THR A 300 48.93 5.43 -8.96
C THR A 300 48.77 6.60 -9.92
N ILE A 301 49.86 7.03 -10.55
CA ILE A 301 49.91 8.22 -11.41
C ILE A 301 50.36 7.80 -12.80
N ALA A 302 49.56 8.14 -13.80
CA ALA A 302 49.89 7.96 -15.21
C ALA A 302 49.86 9.32 -15.92
N ALA A 303 51.00 9.73 -16.48
CA ALA A 303 51.12 10.94 -17.28
C ALA A 303 52.25 10.82 -18.32
N PRO A 304 52.13 11.48 -19.49
CA PRO A 304 53.20 11.49 -20.50
C PRO A 304 54.51 12.12 -20.03
N SER A 305 54.44 13.09 -19.12
CA SER A 305 55.61 13.73 -18.51
C SER A 305 55.41 13.79 -17.00
N LEU A 306 56.41 13.31 -16.26
CA LEU A 306 56.41 13.27 -14.82
C LEU A 306 57.79 13.67 -14.30
N VAL A 307 57.87 14.83 -13.65
CA VAL A 307 59.12 15.47 -13.22
C VAL A 307 59.13 15.59 -11.70
N PRO A 308 60.07 14.92 -11.00
CA PRO A 308 60.27 15.15 -9.57
C PRO A 308 60.91 16.52 -9.33
N LEU A 309 60.36 17.26 -8.36
CA LEU A 309 60.94 18.45 -7.77
C LEU A 309 61.44 18.07 -6.38
N VAL A 310 62.76 17.96 -6.24
CA VAL A 310 63.41 17.70 -4.95
C VAL A 310 64.13 19.00 -4.53
N GLY A 311 63.50 19.76 -3.64
CA GLY A 311 64.05 20.98 -3.05
C GLY A 311 64.08 20.83 -1.53
N GLY A 312 65.14 21.31 -0.87
CA GLY A 312 65.56 20.95 0.50
C GLY A 312 64.60 21.18 1.69
N ALA A 313 63.30 21.37 1.46
CA ALA A 313 62.24 21.33 2.47
C ALA A 313 60.91 20.69 1.99
N ASP A 314 60.71 20.49 0.67
CA ASP A 314 59.45 19.92 0.14
C ASP A 314 59.74 19.00 -1.06
N ASN A 315 59.30 17.75 -0.99
CA ASN A 315 59.33 16.82 -2.12
C ASN A 315 58.01 16.94 -2.91
N ALA A 316 58.07 17.16 -4.22
CA ALA A 316 56.88 17.19 -5.06
C ALA A 316 57.10 16.49 -6.41
N SER A 317 56.03 16.02 -7.05
CA SER A 317 56.05 15.48 -8.41
C SER A 317 55.08 16.24 -9.30
N VAL A 318 55.57 16.74 -10.44
CA VAL A 318 54.76 17.48 -11.42
C VAL A 318 54.47 16.58 -12.62
N ALA A 319 53.20 16.32 -12.86
CA ALA A 319 52.71 15.52 -13.97
C ALA A 319 52.05 16.43 -15.02
N THR A 320 52.41 16.30 -16.30
CA THR A 320 51.85 17.10 -17.40
C THR A 320 51.56 16.27 -18.66
N GLY A 321 50.66 16.78 -19.51
CA GLY A 321 50.32 16.15 -20.80
C GLY A 321 49.06 15.27 -20.77
N GLY A 322 48.20 15.41 -19.75
CA GLY A 322 47.08 14.50 -19.50
C GLY A 322 47.45 13.51 -18.41
N VAL A 323 47.00 13.80 -17.20
CA VAL A 323 47.29 13.05 -15.98
C VAL A 323 46.07 12.26 -15.58
N THR A 324 46.27 10.98 -15.29
CA THR A 324 45.30 10.13 -14.60
C THR A 324 45.89 9.73 -13.25
N VAL A 325 45.15 9.99 -12.18
CA VAL A 325 45.50 9.61 -10.82
C VAL A 325 44.44 8.62 -10.34
N GLN A 326 44.85 7.41 -10.04
CA GLN A 326 43.98 6.36 -9.51
C GLN A 326 44.36 6.08 -8.06
N TYR A 327 43.43 6.29 -7.15
CA TYR A 327 43.54 5.83 -5.77
C TYR A 327 42.83 4.48 -5.63
N THR A 328 43.45 3.53 -4.94
CA THR A 328 42.84 2.23 -4.62
C THR A 328 43.15 1.85 -3.19
N GLU A 329 42.13 1.44 -2.45
CA GLU A 329 42.26 0.89 -1.09
C GLU A 329 42.04 -0.63 -1.13
N PRO A 330 43.11 -1.45 -1.02
CA PRO A 330 43.00 -2.90 -1.21
C PRO A 330 42.07 -3.59 -0.20
N ALA A 331 41.91 -3.02 1.00
CA ALA A 331 41.11 -3.60 2.07
C ALA A 331 39.59 -3.39 1.92
N SER A 332 39.16 -2.42 1.10
CA SER A 332 37.75 -2.01 0.99
C SER A 332 37.20 -2.04 -0.43
N ASP A 333 38.01 -2.49 -1.40
CA ASP A 333 37.74 -2.45 -2.85
C ASP A 333 37.31 -1.05 -3.36
N ARG A 334 37.73 0.00 -2.65
CA ARG A 334 37.40 1.39 -3.00
C ARG A 334 38.40 1.92 -4.02
N SER A 335 37.90 2.39 -5.16
CA SER A 335 38.69 3.09 -6.15
C SER A 335 38.18 4.50 -6.39
N LEU A 336 39.09 5.48 -6.49
CA LEU A 336 38.78 6.83 -6.97
C LEU A 336 39.66 7.10 -8.19
N LEU A 337 39.03 7.41 -9.32
CA LEU A 337 39.72 7.81 -10.54
C LEU A 337 39.63 9.33 -10.68
N MET A 338 40.77 9.97 -10.93
CA MET A 338 40.86 11.41 -11.20
C MET A 338 41.62 11.64 -12.50
N SER A 339 41.20 12.61 -13.31
CA SER A 339 41.87 13.02 -14.54
C SER A 339 42.04 14.53 -14.58
N ALA A 340 43.15 15.03 -15.12
CA ALA A 340 43.40 16.47 -15.34
C ALA A 340 44.42 16.68 -16.46
N GLU A 341 44.65 17.92 -16.90
CA GLU A 341 45.74 18.23 -17.84
C GLU A 341 47.11 18.24 -17.15
N ARG A 342 47.13 18.72 -15.90
CA ARG A 342 48.32 18.84 -15.05
C ARG A 342 48.01 18.46 -13.61
N ALA A 343 49.00 17.89 -12.92
CA ALA A 343 48.93 17.60 -11.49
C ALA A 343 50.23 17.93 -10.78
N VAL A 344 50.13 18.33 -9.51
CA VAL A 344 51.27 18.43 -8.58
C VAL A 344 50.93 17.61 -7.36
N ILE A 345 51.81 16.69 -6.99
CA ILE A 345 51.64 15.78 -5.86
C ILE A 345 52.73 16.11 -4.85
N PHE A 346 52.33 16.61 -3.69
CA PHE A 346 53.20 16.98 -2.58
C PHE A 346 53.44 15.74 -1.71
N LEU A 347 54.68 15.46 -1.37
CA LEU A 347 55.13 14.25 -0.68
C LEU A 347 55.83 14.62 0.63
N ALA A 348 55.75 13.72 1.61
CA ALA A 348 56.41 13.88 2.90
C ALA A 348 57.95 13.91 2.75
N GLU A 349 58.62 14.58 3.69
CA GLU A 349 60.08 14.60 3.77
C GLU A 349 60.65 13.20 4.06
N GLY A 350 61.68 12.80 3.29
CA GLY A 350 62.42 11.55 3.48
C GLY A 350 61.98 10.42 2.55
N GLU A 351 62.88 10.08 1.61
CA GLU A 351 62.84 9.07 0.52
C GLU A 351 62.50 9.60 -0.90
N PRO A 352 63.23 9.13 -1.94
CA PRO A 352 63.02 9.58 -3.32
C PRO A 352 61.65 9.14 -3.84
N PRO A 353 60.92 10.01 -4.56
CA PRO A 353 59.59 9.69 -5.03
C PRO A 353 59.60 8.49 -5.99
N GLU A 354 58.97 7.37 -5.60
CA GLU A 354 58.50 6.35 -6.55
C GLU A 354 57.42 6.98 -7.46
N LEU A 355 57.87 7.48 -8.61
CA LEU A 355 57.13 8.41 -9.46
C LEU A 355 55.73 7.90 -9.88
N LEU A 356 55.60 6.60 -10.14
CA LEU A 356 54.37 6.01 -10.69
C LEU A 356 53.37 5.55 -9.62
N ARG A 357 53.83 5.24 -8.41
CA ARG A 357 53.02 4.61 -7.37
C ARG A 357 53.47 5.06 -5.99
N GLN A 358 52.56 5.60 -5.20
CA GLN A 358 52.84 6.17 -3.88
C GLN A 358 51.86 5.62 -2.85
N PRO A 359 52.30 5.22 -1.65
CA PRO A 359 51.41 5.03 -0.52
C PRO A 359 50.64 6.33 -0.25
N ALA A 360 49.32 6.26 -0.05
CA ALA A 360 48.52 7.45 0.22
C ALA A 360 48.98 8.20 1.49
N GLY A 361 49.55 7.47 2.47
CA GLY A 361 50.13 8.07 3.68
C GLY A 361 51.41 8.88 3.48
N SER A 362 52.13 8.72 2.35
CA SER A 362 53.32 9.52 2.03
C SER A 362 53.00 10.79 1.24
N VAL A 363 51.73 10.98 0.84
CA VAL A 363 51.27 12.16 0.10
C VAL A 363 50.72 13.20 1.07
N GLU A 364 51.23 14.43 1.00
CA GLU A 364 50.73 15.56 1.79
C GLU A 364 49.51 16.21 1.14
N GLY A 365 49.51 16.31 -0.19
CA GLY A 365 48.42 16.94 -0.94
C GLY A 365 48.49 16.67 -2.44
N VAL A 366 47.35 16.80 -3.10
CA VAL A 366 47.19 16.63 -4.55
C VAL A 366 46.55 17.88 -5.14
N TYR A 367 47.27 18.56 -6.02
CA TYR A 367 46.75 19.67 -6.83
C TYR A 367 46.53 19.20 -8.27
N LEU A 368 45.35 19.45 -8.82
CA LEU A 368 44.96 19.12 -10.20
C LEU A 368 44.49 20.39 -10.91
N GLU A 369 44.92 20.59 -12.15
CA GLU A 369 44.55 21.76 -12.96
C GLU A 369 44.28 21.40 -14.42
N GLY A 370 43.23 22.02 -14.96
CA GLY A 370 42.79 21.86 -16.36
C GLY A 370 41.87 20.65 -16.52
N ASN A 371 40.58 20.92 -16.76
CA ASN A 371 39.55 19.91 -17.01
C ASN A 371 39.54 18.75 -15.98
N VAL A 372 39.61 19.09 -14.69
CA VAL A 372 39.66 18.09 -13.62
C VAL A 372 38.35 17.31 -13.59
N SER A 373 38.43 15.99 -13.62
CA SER A 373 37.30 15.10 -13.39
C SER A 373 37.67 14.06 -12.32
N ALA A 374 36.75 13.73 -11.42
CA ALA A 374 36.95 12.73 -10.39
C ALA A 374 35.67 11.90 -10.22
N SER A 375 35.80 10.58 -10.12
CA SER A 375 34.67 9.66 -9.98
C SER A 375 35.08 8.38 -9.25
N ASP A 376 34.20 7.87 -8.38
CA ASP A 376 34.31 6.56 -7.73
C ASP A 376 33.29 5.55 -8.29
N GLY A 377 32.63 5.89 -9.39
CA GLY A 377 31.53 5.12 -9.99
C GLY A 377 30.14 5.46 -9.43
N ARG A 378 30.03 6.08 -8.26
CA ARG A 378 28.74 6.50 -7.64
C ARG A 378 28.56 8.01 -7.61
N PHE A 379 29.62 8.76 -7.29
CA PHE A 379 29.63 10.22 -7.40
C PHE A 379 30.55 10.69 -8.53
N ASN A 380 30.23 11.85 -9.08
CA ASN A 380 31.04 12.48 -10.11
C ASN A 380 31.27 13.95 -9.80
N LEU A 381 32.50 14.40 -10.00
CA LEU A 381 32.97 15.75 -9.73
C LEU A 381 33.74 16.26 -10.94
N ARG A 382 33.48 17.50 -11.34
CA ARG A 382 34.29 18.25 -12.30
C ARG A 382 34.66 19.61 -11.73
N GLY A 383 35.83 20.12 -12.12
CA GLY A 383 36.29 21.46 -11.74
C GLY A 383 37.45 21.94 -12.59
N GLN A 384 37.77 23.23 -12.53
CA GLN A 384 38.94 23.76 -13.23
C GLN A 384 40.23 23.51 -12.46
N ARG A 385 40.16 23.64 -11.13
CA ARG A 385 41.27 23.45 -10.19
C ARG A 385 40.77 22.74 -8.94
N VAL A 386 41.50 21.73 -8.53
CA VAL A 386 41.21 20.96 -7.32
C VAL A 386 42.48 20.91 -6.47
N TYR A 387 42.36 21.23 -5.20
CA TYR A 387 43.39 20.95 -4.20
C TYR A 387 42.80 20.06 -3.12
N TYR A 388 43.48 18.95 -2.82
CA TYR A 388 43.11 18.05 -1.76
C TYR A 388 44.28 17.91 -0.77
N ASP A 389 44.05 18.28 0.49
CA ASP A 389 44.98 18.07 1.61
C ASP A 389 44.72 16.69 2.19
N VAL A 390 45.67 15.76 1.98
CA VAL A 390 45.56 14.36 2.38
C VAL A 390 45.65 14.20 3.89
N ARG A 391 46.49 15.02 4.56
CA ARG A 391 46.68 14.96 6.02
C ARG A 391 45.45 15.45 6.78
N ARG A 392 44.83 16.55 6.31
CA ARG A 392 43.67 17.16 6.96
C ARG A 392 42.34 16.66 6.43
N ASN A 393 42.34 15.86 5.37
CA ASN A 393 41.13 15.38 4.68
C ASN A 393 40.20 16.53 4.26
N GLN A 394 40.81 17.58 3.69
CA GLN A 394 40.13 18.78 3.23
C GLN A 394 40.32 18.95 1.74
N ALA A 395 39.29 19.44 1.06
CA ALA A 395 39.31 19.64 -0.38
C ALA A 395 38.81 21.04 -0.73
N VAL A 396 39.39 21.65 -1.75
CA VAL A 396 38.89 22.89 -2.36
C VAL A 396 38.81 22.67 -3.87
N VAL A 397 37.62 22.87 -4.41
CA VAL A 397 37.32 22.76 -5.84
C VAL A 397 36.82 24.11 -6.33
N LEU A 398 37.42 24.63 -7.39
CA LEU A 398 36.98 25.86 -8.06
C LEU A 398 36.16 25.52 -9.30
N ASP A 399 35.07 26.26 -9.50
CA ASP A 399 34.05 26.02 -10.54
C ASP A 399 33.58 24.56 -10.55
N ALA A 400 33.17 24.11 -9.37
CA ALA A 400 32.78 22.73 -9.11
C ALA A 400 31.43 22.41 -9.76
N VAL A 401 31.37 21.30 -10.48
CA VAL A 401 30.12 20.63 -10.88
C VAL A 401 30.13 19.25 -10.26
N PHE A 402 29.30 19.06 -9.25
CA PHE A 402 29.08 17.79 -8.59
C PHE A 402 27.76 17.20 -9.10
N TRP A 403 27.74 15.91 -9.41
CA TRP A 403 26.49 15.20 -9.61
C TRP A 403 26.55 13.77 -9.08
N THR A 404 25.40 13.30 -8.61
CA THR A 404 25.20 11.94 -8.10
C THR A 404 23.87 11.43 -8.60
N PHE A 405 23.75 10.11 -8.68
CA PHE A 405 22.44 9.46 -8.82
C PHE A 405 21.94 9.13 -7.41
N ASP A 406 20.76 9.62 -7.05
CA ASP A 406 20.14 9.25 -5.79
C ASP A 406 19.40 7.92 -5.99
N GLU A 407 19.97 6.82 -5.49
CA GLU A 407 19.40 5.48 -5.64
C GLU A 407 18.03 5.34 -4.95
N ALA A 408 17.79 6.06 -3.85
CA ALA A 408 16.52 6.02 -3.13
C ALA A 408 15.42 6.79 -3.88
N ARG A 409 15.76 7.92 -4.51
CA ARG A 409 14.80 8.79 -5.21
C ARG A 409 14.69 8.53 -6.71
N GLY A 410 15.64 7.81 -7.31
CA GLY A 410 15.70 7.57 -8.76
C GLY A 410 15.98 8.82 -9.61
N LEU A 411 16.42 9.93 -9.00
CA LEU A 411 16.62 11.21 -9.67
C LEU A 411 18.09 11.62 -9.70
N PRO A 412 18.62 12.10 -10.84
CA PRO A 412 19.96 12.67 -10.89
C PRO A 412 19.97 14.05 -10.22
N PHE A 413 20.93 14.27 -9.33
CA PHE A 413 21.10 15.53 -8.62
C PHE A 413 22.36 16.24 -9.12
N TYR A 414 22.21 17.50 -9.57
CA TYR A 414 23.31 18.34 -10.03
C TYR A 414 23.49 19.54 -9.11
N ALA A 415 24.70 19.73 -8.61
CA ALA A 415 25.12 20.88 -7.82
C ALA A 415 26.29 21.59 -8.49
N ARG A 416 26.10 22.85 -8.88
CA ARG A 416 27.14 23.71 -9.46
C ARG A 416 27.53 24.76 -8.44
N ALA A 417 28.81 24.91 -8.12
CA ALA A 417 29.28 25.88 -7.13
C ALA A 417 30.52 26.62 -7.63
N LYS A 418 30.60 27.94 -7.40
CA LYS A 418 31.82 28.71 -7.70
C LYS A 418 33.02 28.18 -6.90
N THR A 419 32.77 27.83 -5.64
CA THR A 419 33.76 27.16 -4.79
C THR A 419 33.07 26.08 -3.97
N LEU A 420 33.59 24.87 -3.98
CA LEU A 420 33.17 23.79 -3.10
C LEU A 420 34.34 23.44 -2.17
N ARG A 421 34.12 23.54 -0.85
CA ARG A 421 35.12 23.24 0.17
C ARG A 421 34.64 22.10 1.05
N GLN A 422 35.35 20.99 1.06
CA GLN A 422 35.17 19.97 2.09
C GLN A 422 35.93 20.41 3.33
N THR A 423 35.21 20.69 4.42
CA THR A 423 35.78 21.19 5.68
C THR A 423 36.11 20.07 6.66
N ALA A 424 35.32 19.00 6.63
CA ALA A 424 35.51 17.77 7.40
C ALA A 424 35.00 16.58 6.57
N THR A 425 35.27 15.36 7.02
CA THR A 425 34.87 14.16 6.27
C THR A 425 33.37 14.04 6.01
N ASN A 426 32.56 14.60 6.90
CA ASN A 426 31.11 14.57 6.84
C ASN A 426 30.49 15.96 6.57
N SER A 427 31.30 16.96 6.19
CA SER A 427 30.82 18.33 5.96
C SER A 427 31.46 18.98 4.75
N ALA A 428 30.63 19.56 3.89
CA ALA A 428 31.06 20.34 2.74
C ALA A 428 30.30 21.67 2.67
N VAL A 429 31.01 22.73 2.29
CA VAL A 429 30.49 24.09 2.13
C VAL A 429 30.70 24.53 0.69
N GLY A 430 29.60 24.73 -0.03
CA GLY A 430 29.58 25.36 -1.35
C GLY A 430 29.26 26.86 -1.25
N ARG A 431 29.86 27.70 -2.09
CA ARG A 431 29.48 29.11 -2.28
C ARG A 431 29.06 29.39 -3.72
N GLY A 432 28.05 30.25 -3.89
CA GLY A 432 27.44 30.53 -5.19
C GLY A 432 26.91 29.26 -5.84
N VAL A 433 26.10 28.51 -5.08
CA VAL A 433 25.62 27.18 -5.46
C VAL A 433 24.36 27.31 -6.31
N THR A 434 24.21 26.47 -7.32
CA THR A 434 22.98 26.27 -8.09
C THR A 434 22.69 24.78 -8.12
N LEU A 435 21.58 24.40 -7.49
CA LEU A 435 21.09 23.02 -7.42
C LEU A 435 19.99 22.79 -8.45
N GLY A 436 19.94 21.62 -9.06
CA GLY A 436 18.86 21.21 -9.94
C GLY A 436 18.90 19.73 -10.28
N THR A 437 17.82 19.23 -10.87
CA THR A 437 17.65 17.83 -11.30
C THR A 437 18.05 17.60 -12.76
N SER A 438 18.69 18.61 -13.39
CA SER A 438 18.98 18.63 -14.82
C SER A 438 20.46 18.88 -15.12
N ALA A 439 20.98 18.07 -16.05
CA ALA A 439 22.34 18.15 -16.56
C ALA A 439 22.61 19.43 -17.37
N PHE A 440 21.55 20.09 -17.87
CA PHE A 440 21.68 21.29 -18.68
C PHE A 440 22.21 22.47 -17.84
N PHE A 441 23.03 23.31 -18.48
CA PHE A 441 23.63 24.50 -17.86
C PHE A 441 22.57 25.50 -17.38
N ARG A 442 21.45 25.62 -18.11
CA ARG A 442 20.26 26.37 -17.71
C ARG A 442 19.11 25.39 -17.45
N PRO A 443 18.94 24.93 -16.20
CA PRO A 443 17.83 24.04 -15.86
C PRO A 443 16.49 24.79 -15.88
N HIS A 444 15.40 24.08 -16.18
CA HIS A 444 14.05 24.66 -16.13
C HIS A 444 13.69 25.14 -14.72
N LEU A 445 14.10 24.38 -13.70
CA LEU A 445 14.02 24.77 -12.30
C LEU A 445 15.39 24.63 -11.64
N SER A 446 15.76 25.63 -10.84
CA SER A 446 16.94 25.55 -9.98
C SER A 446 16.76 26.29 -8.68
N LEU A 447 17.53 25.88 -7.68
CA LEU A 447 17.70 26.58 -6.42
C LEU A 447 19.10 27.20 -6.42
N GLY A 448 19.18 28.52 -6.58
CA GLY A 448 20.40 29.26 -6.31
C GLY A 448 20.58 29.46 -4.80
N ALA A 449 21.80 29.46 -4.29
CA ALA A 449 22.10 29.77 -2.89
C ALA A 449 23.46 30.48 -2.79
N SER A 450 23.57 31.47 -1.90
CA SER A 450 24.84 32.16 -1.65
C SER A 450 25.85 31.22 -0.99
N GLN A 451 25.39 30.38 -0.07
CA GLN A 451 26.15 29.34 0.60
C GLN A 451 25.27 28.13 0.88
N VAL A 452 25.81 26.92 0.72
CA VAL A 452 25.17 25.65 1.13
C VAL A 452 26.16 24.85 1.93
N THR A 453 25.79 24.49 3.16
CA THR A 453 26.51 23.55 4.01
C THR A 453 25.76 22.23 4.00
N ILE A 454 26.42 21.17 3.56
CA ILE A 454 25.91 19.81 3.59
C ILE A 454 26.61 19.10 4.73
N THR A 455 25.85 18.49 5.64
CA THR A 455 26.39 17.73 6.77
C THR A 455 25.74 16.36 6.80
N ARG A 456 26.55 15.29 6.85
CA ARG A 456 26.06 13.93 7.03
C ARG A 456 26.09 13.57 8.51
N ARG A 457 24.94 13.26 9.10
CA ARG A 457 24.81 12.86 10.52
C ARG A 457 24.30 11.42 10.58
N ALA A 458 24.97 10.56 11.36
CA ALA A 458 24.43 9.24 11.69
C ALA A 458 23.49 9.34 12.91
N ARG A 459 22.39 8.60 12.87
CA ARG A 459 21.54 8.38 14.06
C ARG A 459 22.01 7.12 14.78
N PRO A 460 21.89 7.05 16.12
CA PRO A 460 22.02 5.78 16.83
C PRO A 460 20.99 4.79 16.27
N GLY A 461 21.46 3.67 15.71
CA GLY A 461 20.58 2.62 15.16
C GLY A 461 19.93 2.92 13.79
N GLY A 462 20.31 3.98 13.08
CA GLY A 462 19.68 4.34 11.79
C GLY A 462 20.64 4.82 10.70
N GLU A 463 20.15 4.86 9.46
CA GLU A 463 20.91 5.33 8.30
C GLU A 463 21.38 6.79 8.44
N ALA A 464 22.58 7.07 7.93
CA ALA A 464 23.14 8.41 7.93
C ALA A 464 22.35 9.36 7.03
N ARG A 465 21.69 10.36 7.62
CA ARG A 465 20.89 11.36 6.89
C ARG A 465 21.74 12.55 6.45
N THR A 466 21.45 13.03 5.25
CA THR A 466 22.07 14.24 4.68
C THR A 466 21.26 15.46 5.08
N PHE A 467 21.89 16.33 5.87
CA PHE A 467 21.36 17.61 6.31
C PHE A 467 21.88 18.74 5.44
N ILE A 468 21.00 19.63 5.00
CA ILE A 468 21.32 20.76 4.13
C ILE A 468 20.97 22.05 4.87
N GLN A 469 21.95 22.94 4.99
CA GLN A 469 21.75 24.31 5.43
C GLN A 469 22.11 25.26 4.28
N GLY A 470 21.15 26.03 3.79
CA GLY A 470 21.38 27.00 2.73
C GLY A 470 21.12 28.43 3.22
N GLN A 471 21.85 29.38 2.65
CA GLN A 471 21.66 30.82 2.87
C GLN A 471 21.37 31.52 1.55
N GLY A 472 20.52 32.56 1.60
CA GLY A 472 20.14 33.36 0.44
C GLY A 472 19.63 32.49 -0.73
N ILE A 473 18.71 31.58 -0.44
CA ILE A 473 18.17 30.66 -1.43
C ILE A 473 17.24 31.42 -2.36
N THR A 474 17.37 31.19 -3.65
CA THR A 474 16.53 31.77 -4.70
C THR A 474 16.04 30.66 -5.62
N ALA A 475 14.75 30.36 -5.60
CA ALA A 475 14.14 29.49 -6.58
C ALA A 475 14.01 30.23 -7.91
N ARG A 476 14.42 29.58 -9.00
CA ARG A 476 14.43 30.14 -10.35
C ARG A 476 13.73 29.22 -11.33
N ALA A 477 12.89 29.79 -12.17
CA ALA A 477 12.26 29.13 -13.31
C ALA A 477 12.85 29.72 -14.61
N VAL A 478 13.47 28.88 -15.43
CA VAL A 478 14.13 29.30 -16.69
C VAL A 478 15.09 30.50 -16.49
N GLY A 479 15.76 30.54 -15.34
CA GLY A 479 16.68 31.62 -14.95
C GLY A 479 16.04 32.85 -14.28
N VAL A 480 14.71 32.97 -14.28
CA VAL A 480 13.98 34.06 -13.62
C VAL A 480 13.75 33.70 -12.14
N PRO A 481 14.21 34.51 -11.17
CA PRO A 481 13.93 34.28 -9.76
C PRO A 481 12.46 34.57 -9.44
N PHE A 482 11.80 33.67 -8.70
CA PHE A 482 10.40 33.84 -8.30
C PHE A 482 10.14 33.64 -6.80
N LEU A 483 11.09 33.05 -6.06
CA LEU A 483 11.00 32.92 -4.60
C LEU A 483 12.37 33.12 -3.96
N TYR A 484 12.42 33.93 -2.91
CA TYR A 484 13.62 34.15 -2.09
C TYR A 484 13.37 33.64 -0.66
N LEU A 485 14.32 32.88 -0.13
CA LEU A 485 14.33 32.42 1.26
C LEU A 485 15.67 32.83 1.90
N PRO A 486 15.66 33.55 3.04
CA PRO A 486 16.90 34.03 3.66
C PRO A 486 17.79 32.87 4.13
N ALA A 487 17.19 31.78 4.62
CA ALA A 487 17.87 30.56 5.00
C ALA A 487 16.95 29.33 4.85
N TYR A 488 17.55 28.14 4.81
CA TYR A 488 16.89 26.84 4.89
C TYR A 488 17.75 25.91 5.73
N SER A 489 17.11 25.05 6.51
CA SER A 489 17.76 24.01 7.31
C SER A 489 16.85 22.80 7.32
N GLY A 490 17.27 21.68 6.73
CA GLY A 490 16.40 20.53 6.58
C GLY A 490 17.10 19.31 5.98
N THR A 491 16.35 18.23 5.85
CA THR A 491 16.80 17.03 5.13
C THR A 491 16.41 17.13 3.65
N ALA A 492 17.24 16.55 2.77
CA ALA A 492 17.10 16.71 1.31
C ALA A 492 15.80 16.14 0.70
N ASP A 493 15.03 15.36 1.46
CA ASP A 493 13.74 14.74 1.12
C ASP A 493 12.52 15.64 1.36
N ARG A 494 12.65 16.74 2.11
CA ARG A 494 11.50 17.55 2.53
C ARG A 494 11.54 18.94 1.90
N PRO A 495 10.75 19.22 0.84
CA PRO A 495 10.71 20.55 0.23
C PRO A 495 9.95 21.53 1.14
N VAL A 496 10.50 22.74 1.30
CA VAL A 496 9.88 23.80 2.13
C VAL A 496 8.54 24.23 1.56
N LEU A 497 8.47 24.47 0.25
CA LEU A 497 7.22 24.71 -0.45
C LEU A 497 6.70 23.37 -0.95
N LYS A 498 5.53 22.95 -0.47
CA LYS A 498 4.90 21.68 -0.87
C LYS A 498 4.00 21.85 -2.09
N ALA A 499 3.30 22.97 -2.20
CA ALA A 499 2.44 23.28 -3.35
C ALA A 499 2.20 24.79 -3.46
N VAL A 500 2.00 25.26 -4.69
CA VAL A 500 1.40 26.56 -4.98
C VAL A 500 0.36 26.39 -6.06
N SER A 501 -0.81 26.99 -5.87
CA SER A 501 -1.95 26.84 -6.77
C SER A 501 -2.54 28.21 -7.06
N ALA A 502 -2.80 28.49 -8.33
CA ALA A 502 -3.70 29.55 -8.75
C ALA A 502 -5.07 28.92 -9.00
N ARG A 503 -6.11 29.41 -8.33
CA ARG A 503 -7.47 28.90 -8.43
C ARG A 503 -8.39 30.03 -8.83
N ASN A 504 -9.45 29.72 -9.56
CA ASN A 504 -10.54 30.63 -9.82
C ASN A 504 -11.83 29.82 -9.72
N SER A 505 -12.78 30.25 -8.91
CA SER A 505 -14.14 29.71 -8.92
C SER A 505 -15.19 30.81 -8.88
N SER A 506 -16.40 30.50 -9.32
CA SER A 506 -17.50 31.47 -9.35
C SER A 506 -17.94 31.97 -7.97
N GLY A 507 -17.64 31.24 -6.88
CA GLY A 507 -18.02 31.63 -5.51
C GLY A 507 -16.91 32.24 -4.65
N SER A 508 -15.64 32.17 -5.09
CA SER A 508 -14.50 32.73 -4.32
C SER A 508 -13.58 33.64 -5.14
N GLY A 509 -13.89 33.83 -6.43
CA GLY A 509 -13.07 34.56 -7.37
C GLY A 509 -11.71 33.91 -7.63
N PHE A 510 -10.76 34.71 -8.14
CA PHE A 510 -9.38 34.28 -8.29
C PHE A 510 -8.66 34.27 -6.95
N GLY A 511 -7.81 33.27 -6.72
CA GLY A 511 -6.97 33.20 -5.54
C GLY A 511 -5.69 32.40 -5.72
N VAL A 512 -4.76 32.63 -4.81
CA VAL A 512 -3.48 31.91 -4.72
C VAL A 512 -3.41 31.18 -3.39
N VAL A 513 -3.23 29.87 -3.47
CA VAL A 513 -3.11 28.96 -2.32
C VAL A 513 -1.69 28.42 -2.29
N SER A 514 -1.03 28.47 -1.14
CA SER A 514 0.31 27.93 -0.96
C SER A 514 0.41 27.07 0.30
N ARG A 515 1.21 26.00 0.22
CA ARG A 515 1.42 25.06 1.31
C ARG A 515 2.90 24.93 1.64
N TRP A 516 3.23 25.06 2.92
CA TRP A 516 4.59 25.18 3.43
C TRP A 516 4.87 24.16 4.51
N ASP A 517 6.05 23.52 4.49
CA ASP A 517 6.54 22.73 5.62
C ASP A 517 7.02 23.69 6.73
N VAL A 518 6.23 23.86 7.78
CA VAL A 518 6.49 24.84 8.84
C VAL A 518 7.73 24.44 9.64
N LEU A 519 7.95 23.14 9.87
CA LEU A 519 9.15 22.67 10.56
C LEU A 519 10.40 23.03 9.76
N ALA A 520 10.41 22.73 8.46
CA ALA A 520 11.52 23.09 7.59
C ALA A 520 11.72 24.62 7.47
N LEU A 521 10.64 25.40 7.46
CA LEU A 521 10.70 26.87 7.44
C LEU A 521 11.29 27.45 8.73
N MET A 522 10.98 26.85 9.87
CA MET A 522 11.58 27.18 11.18
C MET A 522 12.97 26.56 11.39
N GLY A 523 13.47 25.76 10.43
CA GLY A 523 14.74 25.05 10.54
C GLY A 523 14.74 23.91 11.57
N LEU A 524 13.56 23.47 12.00
CA LEU A 524 13.35 22.35 12.91
C LEU A 524 13.32 21.05 12.11
N THR A 525 14.09 20.07 12.57
CA THR A 525 14.07 18.73 12.00
C THR A 525 13.86 17.72 13.11
N PRO A 526 12.75 16.96 13.10
CA PRO A 526 12.50 15.98 14.15
C PRO A 526 13.62 14.95 14.21
N GLU A 527 14.23 14.82 15.38
CA GLU A 527 15.29 13.84 15.63
C GLU A 527 14.71 12.42 15.72
N GLU A 528 13.52 12.28 16.29
CA GLU A 528 12.80 11.00 16.49
C GLU A 528 11.32 11.09 16.07
N GLY A 529 10.82 9.95 15.58
CA GLY A 529 9.47 9.73 15.04
C GLY A 529 9.02 10.62 13.88
N ASP A 530 7.76 10.47 13.47
CA ASP A 530 7.20 11.12 12.29
C ASP A 530 6.35 12.32 12.70
N TYR A 531 6.85 13.52 12.38
CA TYR A 531 6.10 14.76 12.52
C TYR A 531 5.98 15.44 11.16
N ARG A 532 4.78 15.92 10.89
CA ARG A 532 4.41 16.77 9.75
C ARG A 532 3.69 17.99 10.29
N VAL A 533 4.12 19.18 9.92
CA VAL A 533 3.41 20.43 10.24
C VAL A 533 3.42 21.28 8.97
N ASP A 534 2.26 21.42 8.37
CA ASP A 534 2.05 22.13 7.11
C ASP A 534 1.25 23.40 7.36
N GLY A 535 1.77 24.54 6.88
CA GLY A 535 1.09 25.82 6.90
C GLY A 535 0.39 26.03 5.57
N LEU A 536 -0.88 26.42 5.61
CA LEU A 536 -1.68 26.80 4.46
C LEU A 536 -1.83 28.32 4.48
N LEU A 537 -1.54 28.98 3.37
CA LEU A 537 -1.73 30.42 3.20
C LEU A 537 -2.51 30.63 1.91
N GLU A 538 -3.63 31.31 2.02
CA GLU A 538 -4.56 31.53 0.92
C GLU A 538 -4.88 33.02 0.81
N VAL A 539 -4.95 33.52 -0.42
CA VAL A 539 -5.39 34.88 -0.72
C VAL A 539 -6.35 34.80 -1.89
N PHE A 540 -7.60 35.18 -1.66
CA PHE A 540 -8.65 35.25 -2.67
C PHE A 540 -9.11 36.70 -2.84
N ASP A 541 -9.50 37.06 -4.07
CA ASP A 541 -9.97 38.41 -4.39
C ASP A 541 -11.27 38.77 -3.63
N GLU A 542 -12.17 37.80 -3.47
CA GLU A 542 -13.48 38.01 -2.83
C GLU A 542 -13.47 37.67 -1.33
N ARG A 543 -12.66 36.71 -0.89
CA ARG A 543 -12.63 36.21 0.51
C ARG A 543 -11.45 36.72 1.35
N GLY A 544 -10.53 37.46 0.73
CA GLY A 544 -9.36 38.00 1.39
C GLY A 544 -8.33 36.94 1.79
N PHE A 545 -7.65 37.16 2.92
CA PHE A 545 -6.56 36.31 3.40
C PHE A 545 -7.09 35.21 4.32
N ALA A 546 -6.58 34.00 4.15
CA ALA A 546 -6.79 32.89 5.08
C ALA A 546 -5.48 32.19 5.43
N ALA A 547 -5.46 31.61 6.64
CA ALA A 547 -4.35 30.84 7.14
C ALA A 547 -4.83 29.53 7.76
N GLY A 548 -4.09 28.46 7.51
CA GLY A 548 -4.36 27.15 8.09
C GLY A 548 -3.10 26.45 8.59
N LEU A 549 -3.30 25.49 9.47
CA LEU A 549 -2.27 24.62 10.02
C LEU A 549 -2.77 23.18 9.98
N ASP A 550 -2.03 22.30 9.31
CA ASP A 550 -2.28 20.86 9.25
C ASP A 550 -1.07 20.13 9.84
N ALA A 551 -1.22 19.66 11.06
CA ALA A 551 -0.20 18.92 11.79
C ALA A 551 -0.61 17.46 12.00
N ALA A 552 0.37 16.56 11.90
CA ALA A 552 0.23 15.16 12.26
C ALA A 552 1.50 14.68 12.96
N TRP A 553 1.34 13.81 13.95
CA TRP A 553 2.45 13.20 14.68
C TRP A 553 2.21 11.70 14.88
N ASN A 554 3.29 10.92 14.81
CA ASN A 554 3.31 9.50 15.14
C ASN A 554 4.67 9.13 15.76
N GLN A 555 4.65 8.78 17.05
CA GLN A 555 5.81 8.45 17.87
C GLN A 555 5.81 6.99 18.34
N GLY A 556 4.92 6.13 17.83
CA GLY A 556 4.70 4.79 18.34
C GLY A 556 3.48 4.78 19.29
N PRO A 557 3.66 4.89 20.63
CA PRO A 557 2.53 4.91 21.56
C PRO A 557 1.66 6.17 21.45
N VAL A 558 2.18 7.25 20.86
CA VAL A 558 1.43 8.51 20.73
C VAL A 558 1.29 8.87 19.25
N LYS A 559 0.06 9.07 18.79
CA LYS A 559 -0.24 9.55 17.44
C LYS A 559 -1.42 10.50 17.43
N GLY A 560 -1.50 11.38 16.44
CA GLY A 560 -2.62 12.32 16.34
C GLY A 560 -2.48 13.32 15.22
N SER A 561 -3.47 14.19 15.12
CA SER A 561 -3.60 15.23 14.11
C SER A 561 -4.24 16.50 14.68
N LEU A 562 -3.88 17.65 14.12
CA LEU A 562 -4.50 18.94 14.35
C LEU A 562 -4.70 19.60 13.01
N PHE A 563 -5.93 20.01 12.72
CA PHE A 563 -6.24 20.88 11.61
C PHE A 563 -6.91 22.14 12.13
N ALA A 564 -6.34 23.30 11.81
CA ALA A 564 -6.88 24.60 12.19
C ALA A 564 -6.92 25.49 10.95
N TYR A 565 -7.97 26.29 10.81
CA TYR A 565 -8.15 27.20 9.68
C TYR A 565 -8.86 28.48 10.14
N ILE A 566 -8.43 29.63 9.60
CA ILE A 566 -9.02 30.93 9.92
C ILE A 566 -9.01 31.86 8.72
N VAL A 567 -10.12 32.54 8.50
CA VAL A 567 -10.31 33.70 7.62
C VAL A 567 -10.63 34.89 8.51
N PRO A 568 -9.68 35.81 8.75
CA PRO A 568 -9.90 36.92 9.68
C PRO A 568 -11.01 37.89 9.27
N SER A 569 -11.22 38.06 7.97
CA SER A 569 -12.25 38.94 7.40
C SER A 569 -12.75 38.31 6.10
N ASP A 570 -13.85 37.58 6.17
CA ASP A 570 -14.51 36.96 5.02
C ASP A 570 -15.54 37.93 4.42
N GLU A 571 -15.30 38.34 3.17
CA GLU A 571 -16.20 39.20 2.37
C GLU A 571 -16.82 38.41 1.19
N GLY A 572 -16.60 37.10 1.10
CA GLY A 572 -17.06 36.32 -0.04
C GLY A 572 -18.43 35.67 0.16
N THR A 573 -18.89 35.03 -0.91
CA THR A 573 -20.19 34.36 -0.97
C THR A 573 -20.05 32.86 -0.73
N ASP A 574 -20.65 32.35 0.34
CA ASP A 574 -20.77 30.91 0.58
C ASP A 574 -21.77 30.30 -0.37
N VAL A 575 -21.36 29.19 -0.99
CA VAL A 575 -22.26 28.35 -1.76
C VAL A 575 -22.53 27.10 -0.93
N LEU A 576 -23.73 27.03 -0.37
CA LEU A 576 -24.12 25.93 0.52
C LEU A 576 -24.52 24.70 -0.27
N PRO A 577 -24.58 23.50 0.34
CA PRO A 577 -24.98 22.27 -0.35
C PRO A 577 -26.38 22.31 -0.98
N SER A 578 -27.24 23.24 -0.55
CA SER A 578 -28.54 23.51 -1.17
C SER A 578 -28.46 24.32 -2.47
N GLY A 579 -27.27 24.82 -2.85
CA GLY A 579 -27.08 25.78 -3.95
C GLY A 579 -27.31 27.24 -3.54
N THR A 580 -27.79 27.49 -2.31
CA THR A 580 -28.01 28.84 -1.81
C THR A 580 -26.70 29.60 -1.64
N ARG A 581 -26.73 30.87 -2.07
CA ARG A 581 -25.63 31.82 -1.94
C ARG A 581 -25.85 32.72 -0.72
N VAL A 582 -24.88 32.73 0.20
CA VAL A 582 -24.91 33.55 1.42
C VAL A 582 -23.70 34.47 1.43
N ASP A 583 -23.94 35.77 1.32
CA ASP A 583 -22.86 36.78 1.37
C ASP A 583 -22.42 37.02 2.81
N ASN A 584 -21.10 37.10 3.02
CA ASN A 584 -20.51 37.45 4.31
C ASN A 584 -20.05 38.91 4.31
N ASP A 585 -20.18 39.60 5.45
CA ASP A 585 -19.79 41.00 5.62
C ASP A 585 -18.71 41.14 6.70
N GLY A 586 -17.46 40.81 6.33
CA GLY A 586 -16.28 41.01 7.18
C GLY A 586 -16.24 40.11 8.43
N LEU A 587 -16.82 38.92 8.36
CA LEU A 587 -16.87 37.99 9.49
C LEU A 587 -15.53 37.27 9.70
N THR A 588 -15.09 37.13 10.96
CA THR A 588 -13.99 36.24 11.29
C THR A 588 -14.49 34.81 11.39
N ARG A 589 -14.04 33.94 10.48
CA ARG A 589 -14.52 32.56 10.36
C ARG A 589 -13.38 31.57 10.46
N GLY A 590 -13.65 30.37 10.96
CA GLY A 590 -12.62 29.37 11.12
C GLY A 590 -13.06 28.20 11.97
N PHE A 591 -12.16 27.22 12.07
CA PHE A 591 -12.42 26.02 12.85
C PHE A 591 -11.13 25.32 13.25
N VAL A 592 -11.25 24.45 14.24
CA VAL A 592 -10.17 23.59 14.75
C VAL A 592 -10.72 22.17 14.92
N ASP A 593 -10.01 21.17 14.42
CA ASP A 593 -10.21 19.73 14.66
C ASP A 593 -8.90 19.14 15.20
N PHE A 594 -8.97 18.52 16.38
CA PHE A 594 -7.86 17.91 17.08
C PHE A 594 -8.20 16.47 17.42
N ARG A 595 -7.28 15.54 17.12
CA ARG A 595 -7.40 14.13 17.46
C ARG A 595 -6.08 13.61 18.00
N HIS A 596 -6.12 12.86 19.09
CA HIS A 596 -4.95 12.29 19.73
C HIS A 596 -5.27 10.92 20.28
N GLN A 597 -4.39 9.96 20.02
CA GLN A 597 -4.41 8.62 20.60
C GLN A 597 -3.10 8.41 21.35
N TRP A 598 -3.20 7.94 22.58
CA TRP A 598 -2.09 7.49 23.39
C TRP A 598 -2.33 6.06 23.88
N THR A 599 -1.56 5.11 23.34
CA THR A 599 -1.42 3.76 23.88
C THR A 599 -0.48 3.84 25.08
N ILE A 600 -1.08 3.88 26.28
CA ILE A 600 -0.36 4.04 27.56
C ILE A 600 0.45 2.78 27.86
N ASP A 601 -0.15 1.62 27.62
CA ASP A 601 0.45 0.29 27.66
C ASP A 601 -0.29 -0.62 26.63
N PRO A 602 0.09 -1.89 26.43
CA PRO A 602 -0.53 -2.75 25.42
C PRO A 602 -2.05 -2.95 25.56
N ASN A 603 -2.64 -2.67 26.73
CA ASN A 603 -4.04 -2.90 27.02
C ASN A 603 -4.83 -1.59 27.17
N TRP A 604 -4.19 -0.47 27.54
CA TRP A 604 -4.83 0.83 27.74
C TRP A 604 -4.56 1.83 26.60
N ASP A 605 -5.64 2.32 25.99
CA ASP A 605 -5.64 3.44 25.04
C ASP A 605 -6.42 4.64 25.61
N LEU A 606 -5.86 5.83 25.48
CA LEU A 606 -6.56 7.11 25.67
C LEU A 606 -6.79 7.77 24.30
N PHE A 607 -8.04 8.13 24.01
CA PHE A 607 -8.43 8.91 22.85
C PHE A 607 -8.91 10.29 23.30
N LEU A 608 -8.38 11.34 22.68
CA LEU A 608 -8.83 12.72 22.83
C LEU A 608 -9.27 13.24 21.47
N GLN A 609 -10.43 13.90 21.44
CA GLN A 609 -10.95 14.61 20.28
C GLN A 609 -11.42 15.98 20.74
N GLY A 610 -11.18 17.01 19.93
CA GLY A 610 -11.65 18.36 20.19
C GLY A 610 -11.98 19.04 18.88
N ALA A 611 -13.16 19.62 18.77
CA ALA A 611 -13.60 20.31 17.57
C ALA A 611 -14.41 21.57 17.92
N PHE A 612 -14.14 22.65 17.20
CA PHE A 612 -14.81 23.93 17.34
C PHE A 612 -14.91 24.63 15.99
N PHE A 613 -16.07 25.23 15.69
CA PHE A 613 -16.37 25.93 14.45
C PHE A 613 -16.93 27.33 14.75
N SER A 614 -16.66 28.33 13.91
CA SER A 614 -17.20 29.68 14.08
C SER A 614 -18.71 29.76 13.86
N ASP A 615 -19.21 29.03 12.86
CA ASP A 615 -20.60 29.01 12.41
C ASP A 615 -20.91 27.70 11.67
N ALA A 616 -22.20 27.43 11.42
CA ALA A 616 -22.66 26.19 10.79
C ALA A 616 -22.16 26.00 9.35
N ASN A 617 -21.80 27.09 8.67
CA ASN A 617 -21.45 27.11 7.26
C ASN A 617 -19.93 27.14 7.02
N ALA A 618 -19.10 27.41 8.04
CA ALA A 618 -17.65 27.54 7.88
C ALA A 618 -17.01 26.30 7.27
N LEU A 619 -17.30 25.10 7.80
CA LEU A 619 -16.74 23.87 7.25
C LEU A 619 -17.36 23.51 5.89
N PRO A 620 -18.70 23.50 5.70
CA PRO A 620 -19.32 23.22 4.41
C PRO A 620 -18.90 24.17 3.28
N ALA A 621 -18.63 25.45 3.57
CA ALA A 621 -18.25 26.44 2.57
C ALA A 621 -16.77 26.33 2.16
N PHE A 622 -15.85 26.19 3.12
CA PHE A 622 -14.41 26.16 2.83
C PHE A 622 -13.89 24.75 2.52
N PHE A 623 -14.48 23.71 3.13
CA PHE A 623 -14.07 22.31 2.97
C PHE A 623 -15.27 21.34 2.85
N PRO A 624 -16.13 21.50 1.82
CA PRO A 624 -17.34 20.70 1.63
C PRO A 624 -17.14 19.19 1.72
N GLU A 625 -16.07 18.63 1.13
CA GLU A 625 -15.79 17.18 1.25
C GLU A 625 -15.71 16.74 2.72
N ARG A 626 -15.03 17.50 3.57
CA ARG A 626 -14.87 17.17 4.99
C ARG A 626 -16.21 17.19 5.71
N ALA A 627 -17.04 18.19 5.44
CA ALA A 627 -18.39 18.25 6.01
C ALA A 627 -19.26 17.04 5.60
N GLN A 628 -19.03 16.48 4.41
CA GLN A 628 -19.78 15.34 3.86
C GLN A 628 -19.22 13.97 4.29
N THR A 629 -17.89 13.81 4.33
CA THR A 629 -17.23 12.50 4.46
C THR A 629 -16.53 12.28 5.79
N ASP A 630 -16.16 13.33 6.52
CA ASP A 630 -15.45 13.13 7.78
C ASP A 630 -16.40 12.54 8.84
N PRO A 631 -15.85 11.74 9.79
CA PRO A 631 -16.59 11.33 10.97
C PRO A 631 -17.17 12.52 11.75
N GLU A 632 -18.14 12.23 12.60
CA GLU A 632 -18.78 13.23 13.44
C GLU A 632 -17.76 14.05 14.26
N TYR A 633 -17.82 15.38 14.16
CA TYR A 633 -16.99 16.27 14.94
C TYR A 633 -17.53 16.41 16.36
N THR A 634 -16.69 16.09 17.34
CA THR A 634 -17.08 16.06 18.75
C THR A 634 -15.91 16.43 19.65
N ASN A 635 -16.21 16.72 20.92
CA ASN A 635 -15.24 16.90 21.98
C ASN A 635 -15.35 15.70 22.90
N ALA A 636 -14.33 14.83 22.85
CA ALA A 636 -14.39 13.54 23.52
C ALA A 636 -13.09 13.22 24.24
N ILE A 637 -13.23 12.59 25.41
CA ILE A 637 -12.19 11.88 26.12
C ILE A 637 -12.70 10.45 26.29
N ASN A 638 -11.96 9.46 25.79
CA ASN A 638 -12.30 8.05 25.94
C ASN A 638 -11.08 7.27 26.40
N LEU A 639 -11.16 6.68 27.58
CA LEU A 639 -10.17 5.75 28.10
C LEU A 639 -10.68 4.32 27.90
N ARG A 640 -9.91 3.50 27.20
CA ARG A 640 -10.29 2.14 26.80
C ARG A 640 -9.25 1.13 27.27
N TYR A 641 -9.72 0.05 27.88
CA TYR A 641 -8.95 -1.13 28.26
C TYR A 641 -9.41 -2.33 27.44
N ILE A 642 -8.49 -3.06 26.84
CA ILE A 642 -8.76 -4.31 26.12
C ILE A 642 -7.78 -5.39 26.62
N ASP A 643 -8.32 -6.53 27.03
CA ASP A 643 -7.52 -7.70 27.40
C ASP A 643 -8.27 -9.00 27.04
N GLY A 644 -7.72 -9.75 26.08
CA GLY A 644 -8.33 -10.97 25.56
C GLY A 644 -9.75 -10.74 25.03
N VAL A 645 -10.74 -11.31 25.73
CA VAL A 645 -12.18 -11.23 25.39
C VAL A 645 -12.92 -10.09 26.08
N GLN A 646 -12.22 -9.27 26.86
CA GLN A 646 -12.80 -8.20 27.67
C GLN A 646 -12.47 -6.83 27.09
N LEU A 647 -13.46 -5.95 27.07
CA LEU A 647 -13.26 -4.53 26.80
C LEU A 647 -14.00 -3.71 27.86
N PHE A 648 -13.29 -2.76 28.44
CA PHE A 648 -13.84 -1.74 29.32
C PHE A 648 -13.53 -0.36 28.74
N SER A 649 -14.47 0.57 28.79
CA SER A 649 -14.19 1.97 28.43
C SER A 649 -14.99 2.94 29.26
N VAL A 650 -14.40 4.10 29.57
CA VAL A 650 -15.09 5.25 30.15
C VAL A 650 -14.90 6.43 29.22
N GLN A 651 -16.00 7.03 28.80
CA GLN A 651 -16.00 8.15 27.88
C GLN A 651 -16.80 9.34 28.41
N ALA A 652 -16.34 10.54 28.04
CA ALA A 652 -17.09 11.77 28.09
C ALA A 652 -17.06 12.37 26.68
N ARG A 653 -18.21 12.53 26.03
CA ARG A 653 -18.35 13.01 24.64
C ARG A 653 -19.47 14.03 24.53
N GLN A 654 -19.21 15.17 23.90
CA GLN A 654 -20.22 16.20 23.60
C GLN A 654 -19.73 17.12 22.47
N ARG A 655 -20.64 17.75 21.73
CA ARG A 655 -20.32 18.83 20.79
C ARG A 655 -20.14 20.16 21.54
N ALA A 656 -19.16 20.97 21.12
CA ALA A 656 -18.92 22.31 21.70
C ALA A 656 -19.86 23.36 21.10
N ASN A 657 -20.18 23.23 19.81
CA ASN A 657 -21.13 24.06 19.10
C ASN A 657 -22.58 23.61 19.37
N ASP A 658 -23.51 24.55 19.31
CA ASP A 658 -24.97 24.38 19.32
C ASP A 658 -25.53 23.94 17.95
N PHE A 659 -24.79 24.12 16.87
CA PHE A 659 -25.15 23.64 15.53
C PHE A 659 -24.38 22.40 15.04
N LEU A 660 -24.90 21.74 14.00
CA LEU A 660 -24.26 20.64 13.28
C LEU A 660 -23.47 21.14 12.06
N VAL A 661 -22.28 20.58 11.85
CA VAL A 661 -21.47 20.82 10.63
C VAL A 661 -21.34 19.58 9.74
N ASN A 662 -21.55 18.38 10.29
CA ASN A 662 -21.56 17.14 9.52
C ASN A 662 -22.86 17.04 8.72
N GLN A 663 -22.75 17.09 7.39
CA GLN A 663 -23.90 17.14 6.48
C GLN A 663 -24.79 15.90 6.58
N PHE A 664 -24.20 14.72 6.84
CA PHE A 664 -24.99 13.50 7.01
C PHE A 664 -25.89 13.54 8.25
N LEU A 665 -25.52 14.28 9.32
CA LEU A 665 -26.37 14.44 10.51
C LEU A 665 -27.48 15.47 10.27
N VAL A 666 -27.18 16.56 9.56
CA VAL A 666 -28.17 17.56 9.16
C VAL A 666 -29.26 16.92 8.30
N GLN A 667 -28.88 16.06 7.36
CA GLN A 667 -29.79 15.38 6.43
C GLN A 667 -30.46 14.11 7.00
N SER A 668 -30.19 13.72 8.26
CA SER A 668 -30.76 12.51 8.86
C SER A 668 -31.50 12.80 10.17
N THR A 669 -30.80 12.77 11.30
CA THR A 669 -31.42 12.90 12.63
C THR A 669 -31.64 14.34 13.05
N GLY A 670 -30.84 15.29 12.55
CA GLY A 670 -30.85 16.68 13.02
C GLY A 670 -30.26 16.86 14.42
N PHE A 671 -29.62 15.83 14.99
CA PHE A 671 -29.00 15.88 16.31
C PHE A 671 -27.81 14.92 16.46
N SER A 672 -26.98 15.18 17.46
CA SER A 672 -25.92 14.27 17.94
C SER A 672 -26.21 13.83 19.38
N THR A 673 -25.57 12.77 19.88
CA THR A 673 -25.78 12.31 21.27
C THR A 673 -24.56 12.58 22.14
N ALA A 674 -24.73 13.39 23.17
CA ALA A 674 -23.75 13.58 24.24
C ALA A 674 -23.81 12.42 25.24
N ARG A 675 -22.64 12.03 25.76
CA ARG A 675 -22.44 10.96 26.75
C ARG A 675 -21.47 11.45 27.81
N VAL A 676 -21.96 11.97 28.94
CA VAL A 676 -21.10 12.69 29.91
C VAL A 676 -21.43 12.33 31.37
N PRO A 677 -20.70 11.38 31.98
CA PRO A 677 -19.89 10.32 31.37
C PRO A 677 -20.72 9.06 31.06
N GLU A 678 -20.16 8.13 30.29
CA GLU A 678 -20.66 6.78 30.11
C GLU A 678 -19.53 5.75 30.29
N ALA A 679 -19.77 4.74 31.12
CA ALA A 679 -18.93 3.57 31.26
C ALA A 679 -19.55 2.39 30.50
N PHE A 680 -18.71 1.62 29.82
CA PHE A 680 -19.07 0.47 29.00
C PHE A 680 -18.17 -0.70 29.36
N TYR A 681 -18.75 -1.89 29.50
CA TYR A 681 -18.03 -3.14 29.72
C TYR A 681 -18.62 -4.22 28.83
N THR A 682 -17.78 -5.01 28.18
CA THR A 682 -18.21 -6.16 27.39
C THR A 682 -17.26 -7.34 27.55
N ARG A 683 -17.84 -8.54 27.48
CA ARG A 683 -17.15 -9.84 27.39
C ARG A 683 -17.74 -10.60 26.22
N VAL A 684 -16.90 -11.13 25.34
CA VAL A 684 -17.34 -11.78 24.11
C VAL A 684 -16.88 -13.23 24.05
N GLY A 685 -17.83 -14.17 23.93
CA GLY A 685 -17.55 -15.56 23.58
C GLY A 685 -16.86 -16.39 24.67
N ASP A 686 -17.19 -16.17 25.95
CA ASP A 686 -16.74 -17.04 27.05
C ASP A 686 -17.32 -18.45 26.86
N ASP A 687 -16.48 -19.49 26.80
CA ASP A 687 -16.93 -20.89 26.73
C ASP A 687 -17.38 -21.37 28.13
N LEU A 688 -18.68 -21.54 28.33
CA LEU A 688 -19.26 -21.95 29.61
C LEU A 688 -19.13 -23.46 29.88
N LEU A 689 -18.83 -24.26 28.84
CA LEU A 689 -18.75 -25.71 28.92
C LEU A 689 -17.35 -26.20 28.51
N GLY A 690 -16.32 -25.50 28.96
CA GLY A 690 -14.93 -25.84 28.69
C GLY A 690 -14.62 -27.31 29.00
N GLY A 691 -14.14 -28.05 27.99
CA GLY A 691 -13.80 -29.48 28.09
C GLY A 691 -14.67 -30.42 27.25
N LEU A 692 -15.83 -29.96 26.76
CA LEU A 692 -16.48 -30.53 25.57
C LEU A 692 -15.86 -29.87 24.32
N ALA A 693 -16.14 -30.36 23.11
CA ALA A 693 -15.60 -29.75 21.87
C ALA A 693 -15.70 -28.22 21.94
N PRO A 694 -14.61 -27.47 21.64
CA PRO A 694 -14.50 -26.07 22.05
C PRO A 694 -15.67 -25.24 21.52
N GLY A 695 -16.31 -24.48 22.41
CA GLY A 695 -17.35 -23.51 22.06
C GLY A 695 -18.77 -24.06 21.91
N LEU A 696 -19.14 -25.20 22.53
CA LEU A 696 -20.52 -25.72 22.47
C LEU A 696 -21.55 -24.71 23.01
N LEU A 697 -21.25 -24.04 24.12
CA LEU A 697 -22.08 -22.97 24.70
C LEU A 697 -21.20 -21.75 24.98
N THR A 698 -21.36 -20.72 24.14
CA THR A 698 -20.65 -19.46 24.30
C THR A 698 -21.56 -18.42 24.93
N TYR A 699 -20.99 -17.62 25.83
CA TYR A 699 -21.67 -16.54 26.51
C TYR A 699 -21.01 -15.20 26.20
N SER A 700 -21.83 -14.21 25.89
CA SER A 700 -21.39 -12.83 25.71
C SER A 700 -22.25 -11.90 26.56
N SER A 701 -21.63 -10.87 27.15
CA SER A 701 -22.34 -9.87 27.94
C SER A 701 -21.85 -8.48 27.65
N GLU A 702 -22.76 -7.52 27.71
CA GLU A 702 -22.51 -6.12 27.44
C GLU A 702 -23.26 -5.27 28.46
N SER A 703 -22.60 -4.32 29.10
CA SER A 703 -23.22 -3.45 30.11
C SER A 703 -22.77 -2.00 29.92
N ARG A 704 -23.70 -1.05 30.06
CA ARG A 704 -23.48 0.40 30.00
C ARG A 704 -24.08 1.07 31.23
N VAL A 705 -23.44 2.10 31.73
CA VAL A 705 -24.02 3.02 32.71
C VAL A 705 -23.49 4.42 32.49
N GLY A 706 -24.37 5.41 32.41
CA GLY A 706 -23.95 6.78 32.12
C GLY A 706 -25.08 7.78 32.06
N ARG A 707 -24.76 8.99 31.61
CA ARG A 707 -25.73 10.03 31.27
C ARG A 707 -25.67 10.31 29.78
N VAL A 708 -26.83 10.28 29.14
CA VAL A 708 -27.01 10.56 27.71
C VAL A 708 -27.90 11.78 27.51
N ARG A 709 -27.66 12.54 26.46
CA ARG A 709 -28.45 13.73 26.10
C ARG A 709 -28.44 13.92 24.59
N LEU A 710 -29.58 14.23 23.99
CA LEU A 710 -29.63 14.66 22.60
C LEU A 710 -29.16 16.12 22.50
N GLN A 711 -28.19 16.39 21.65
CA GLN A 711 -27.74 17.73 21.30
C GLN A 711 -28.30 18.08 19.92
N PHE A 712 -29.44 18.77 19.92
CA PHE A 712 -30.14 19.22 18.72
C PHE A 712 -29.32 20.24 17.94
N ASN A 713 -29.67 20.44 16.67
CA ASN A 713 -29.12 21.51 15.85
C ASN A 713 -29.97 22.77 16.04
N GLU A 714 -29.37 23.82 16.60
CA GLU A 714 -30.06 25.11 16.83
C GLU A 714 -30.05 26.03 15.60
N ALA A 715 -29.22 25.74 14.58
CA ALA A 715 -29.25 26.48 13.33
C ALA A 715 -30.58 26.27 12.58
N THR A 716 -31.21 27.37 12.19
CA THR A 716 -32.46 27.37 11.41
C THR A 716 -32.24 26.84 10.00
N ALA A 717 -33.31 26.36 9.35
CA ALA A 717 -33.25 25.94 7.95
C ALA A 717 -32.66 27.02 7.04
N SER A 718 -33.05 28.29 7.24
CA SER A 718 -32.54 29.41 6.45
C SER A 718 -31.05 29.66 6.62
N GLU A 719 -30.51 29.49 7.84
CA GLU A 719 -29.07 29.59 8.10
C GLU A 719 -28.28 28.46 7.43
N LEU A 720 -28.89 27.27 7.27
CA LEU A 720 -28.31 26.15 6.54
C LEU A 720 -28.49 26.26 5.01
N GLY A 721 -29.12 27.33 4.53
CA GLY A 721 -29.32 27.60 3.11
C GLY A 721 -30.62 27.08 2.53
N PHE A 722 -31.61 26.70 3.34
CA PHE A 722 -32.95 26.31 2.87
C PHE A 722 -33.91 27.50 3.02
N LEU A 723 -34.04 28.30 1.96
CA LEU A 723 -34.68 29.62 2.04
C LEU A 723 -36.19 29.59 1.77
N THR A 724 -36.68 28.57 1.08
CA THR A 724 -38.11 28.42 0.77
C THR A 724 -38.77 27.37 1.65
N ASP A 725 -40.08 27.50 1.87
CA ASP A 725 -40.87 26.52 2.63
C ASP A 725 -40.75 25.11 2.05
N ALA A 726 -40.67 24.99 0.72
CA ALA A 726 -40.53 23.69 0.06
C ALA A 726 -39.16 23.04 0.34
N GLU A 727 -38.08 23.80 0.24
CA GLU A 727 -36.72 23.32 0.55
C GLU A 727 -36.54 22.99 2.03
N ALA A 728 -37.04 23.85 2.92
CA ALA A 728 -36.93 23.65 4.37
C ALA A 728 -37.75 22.42 4.83
N LEU A 729 -38.94 22.22 4.25
CA LEU A 729 -39.78 21.06 4.53
C LEU A 729 -39.12 19.76 4.03
N ASP A 730 -38.49 19.78 2.86
CA ASP A 730 -37.77 18.61 2.33
C ASP A 730 -36.49 18.30 3.13
N ALA A 731 -35.74 19.33 3.52
CA ALA A 731 -34.44 19.17 4.16
C ALA A 731 -34.52 18.79 5.64
N ILE A 732 -35.35 19.50 6.43
CA ILE A 732 -35.42 19.31 7.89
C ILE A 732 -36.84 19.05 8.41
N GLY A 733 -37.88 19.15 7.57
CA GLY A 733 -39.26 18.92 7.97
C GLY A 733 -39.96 20.10 8.65
N GLY A 734 -39.44 21.33 8.49
CA GLY A 734 -39.99 22.56 9.11
C GLY A 734 -39.97 23.76 8.17
N LEU A 735 -40.19 24.95 8.72
CA LEU A 735 -40.15 26.22 8.00
C LEU A 735 -38.74 26.84 7.99
N PRO A 736 -38.42 27.78 7.07
CA PRO A 736 -37.10 28.40 7.00
C PRO A 736 -36.62 29.05 8.30
N SER A 737 -37.54 29.54 9.13
CA SER A 737 -37.25 30.17 10.43
C SER A 737 -37.14 29.18 11.60
N GLU A 738 -37.38 27.90 11.37
CA GLU A 738 -37.35 26.86 12.40
C GLU A 738 -36.04 26.06 12.32
N SER A 739 -35.57 25.59 13.47
CA SER A 739 -34.41 24.71 13.60
C SER A 739 -34.83 23.25 13.79
N SER A 740 -33.88 22.31 13.68
CA SER A 740 -34.16 20.91 14.03
C SER A 740 -34.55 20.77 15.51
N GLN A 741 -34.02 21.63 16.39
CA GLN A 741 -34.43 21.69 17.80
C GLN A 741 -35.93 21.97 17.95
N ASP A 742 -36.44 23.00 17.28
CA ASP A 742 -37.86 23.39 17.38
C ASP A 742 -38.77 22.23 16.98
N ILE A 743 -38.42 21.56 15.86
CA ILE A 743 -39.17 20.43 15.31
C ILE A 743 -39.13 19.23 16.27
N LEU A 744 -37.96 18.90 16.81
CA LEU A 744 -37.77 17.74 17.67
C LEU A 744 -38.39 17.93 19.06
N LEU A 745 -38.26 19.12 19.65
CA LEU A 745 -38.94 19.46 20.90
C LEU A 745 -40.47 19.43 20.71
N ALA A 746 -40.98 19.94 19.59
CA ALA A 746 -42.41 19.86 19.26
C ALA A 746 -42.87 18.40 19.06
N ALA A 747 -41.98 17.51 18.61
CA ALA A 747 -42.23 16.07 18.51
C ALA A 747 -42.07 15.31 19.83
N GLY A 748 -41.79 16.01 20.95
CA GLY A 748 -41.69 15.43 22.29
C GLY A 748 -40.32 14.85 22.64
N PHE A 749 -39.29 15.07 21.81
CA PHE A 749 -37.92 14.77 22.21
C PHE A 749 -37.45 15.74 23.30
N THR A 750 -36.43 15.33 24.06
CA THR A 750 -35.84 16.13 25.14
C THR A 750 -34.33 16.25 24.97
N ASP A 751 -33.79 17.43 25.30
CA ASP A 751 -32.36 17.72 25.43
C ASP A 751 -31.90 17.66 26.91
N GLU A 752 -32.71 17.08 27.80
CA GLU A 752 -32.31 16.85 29.18
C GLU A 752 -31.26 15.73 29.31
N ASN A 753 -30.51 15.73 30.40
CA ASN A 753 -29.58 14.65 30.72
C ASN A 753 -30.33 13.48 31.35
N ILE A 754 -30.30 12.33 30.68
CA ILE A 754 -30.95 11.10 31.12
C ILE A 754 -29.90 10.13 31.68
N ALA A 755 -30.04 9.74 32.94
CA ALA A 755 -29.25 8.64 33.47
C ALA A 755 -29.78 7.31 32.94
N ARG A 756 -28.89 6.51 32.33
CA ARG A 756 -29.22 5.22 31.74
C ARG A 756 -28.29 4.13 32.28
N ALA A 757 -28.88 2.99 32.61
CA ALA A 757 -28.16 1.73 32.83
C ALA A 757 -28.72 0.65 31.90
N ASP A 758 -27.85 -0.10 31.23
CA ASP A 758 -28.21 -1.13 30.25
C ASP A 758 -27.35 -2.37 30.47
N THR A 759 -27.93 -3.56 30.38
CA THR A 759 -27.18 -4.82 30.34
C THR A 759 -27.83 -5.80 29.38
N ARG A 760 -27.03 -6.42 28.52
CA ARG A 760 -27.40 -7.42 27.51
C ARG A 760 -26.57 -8.68 27.73
N HIS A 761 -27.22 -9.82 27.66
CA HIS A 761 -26.64 -11.15 27.81
C HIS A 761 -27.05 -12.01 26.62
N GLN A 762 -26.10 -12.74 26.04
CA GLN A 762 -26.33 -13.63 24.90
C GLN A 762 -25.71 -14.99 25.18
N PHE A 763 -26.44 -16.04 24.84
CA PHE A 763 -26.00 -17.43 24.86
C PHE A 763 -26.15 -18.01 23.47
N ASP A 764 -25.07 -18.57 22.92
CA ASP A 764 -25.07 -19.22 21.61
C ASP A 764 -24.70 -20.70 21.77
N PHE A 765 -25.46 -21.58 21.14
CA PHE A 765 -25.25 -23.03 21.16
C PHE A 765 -24.71 -23.48 19.81
N ASN A 766 -23.42 -23.82 19.72
CA ASN A 766 -22.80 -24.17 18.44
C ASN A 766 -22.90 -25.68 18.17
N LEU A 767 -23.83 -26.08 17.30
CA LEU A 767 -24.09 -27.48 16.95
C LEU A 767 -23.61 -27.78 15.52
N ASP A 768 -22.59 -28.62 15.39
CA ASP A 768 -22.14 -29.16 14.11
C ASP A 768 -22.86 -30.48 13.82
N LEU A 769 -23.87 -30.44 12.94
CA LEU A 769 -24.71 -31.58 12.58
C LEU A 769 -24.27 -32.20 11.23
N GLY A 770 -22.96 -32.19 10.95
CA GLY A 770 -22.37 -32.74 9.73
C GLY A 770 -22.40 -31.74 8.57
N PRO A 771 -23.24 -31.92 7.53
CA PRO A 771 -23.33 -30.96 6.44
C PRO A 771 -23.99 -29.64 6.84
N VAL A 772 -24.70 -29.59 7.97
CA VAL A 772 -25.43 -28.41 8.46
C VAL A 772 -24.84 -27.95 9.78
N LYS A 773 -24.53 -26.65 9.85
CA LYS A 773 -24.19 -25.96 11.10
C LYS A 773 -25.44 -25.28 11.63
N LEU A 774 -25.80 -25.57 12.88
CA LEU A 774 -26.96 -25.01 13.55
C LEU A 774 -26.50 -24.25 14.81
N GLN A 775 -26.94 -23.01 14.95
CA GLN A 775 -26.59 -22.16 16.08
C GLN A 775 -27.86 -21.50 16.64
N PRO A 776 -28.57 -22.16 17.56
CA PRO A 776 -29.59 -21.52 18.38
C PRO A 776 -28.95 -20.46 19.29
N PHE A 777 -29.65 -19.35 19.49
CA PHE A 777 -29.20 -18.29 20.38
C PHE A 777 -30.35 -17.73 21.22
N LEU A 778 -30.00 -17.22 22.40
CA LEU A 778 -30.89 -16.57 23.34
C LEU A 778 -30.28 -15.25 23.81
N VAL A 779 -31.03 -14.17 23.71
CA VAL A 779 -30.65 -12.83 24.16
C VAL A 779 -31.63 -12.37 25.24
N GLY A 780 -31.09 -11.81 26.32
CA GLY A 780 -31.85 -11.11 27.35
C GLY A 780 -31.22 -9.76 27.64
N ARG A 781 -32.04 -8.72 27.81
CA ARG A 781 -31.58 -7.36 28.05
C ARG A 781 -32.47 -6.63 29.04
N ALA A 782 -31.86 -5.83 29.91
CA ALA A 782 -32.54 -4.92 30.82
C ALA A 782 -31.96 -3.51 30.68
N THR A 783 -32.83 -2.53 30.44
CA THR A 783 -32.46 -1.11 30.35
C THR A 783 -33.29 -0.30 31.34
N ALA A 784 -32.68 0.60 32.09
CA ALA A 784 -33.32 1.48 33.06
C ALA A 784 -32.92 2.94 32.80
N TYR A 785 -33.88 3.83 32.98
CA TYR A 785 -33.79 5.27 32.80
C TYR A 785 -34.26 5.98 34.08
N ASP A 786 -33.78 7.20 34.32
CA ASP A 786 -34.36 8.09 35.33
C ASP A 786 -35.59 8.87 34.82
N ASP A 787 -35.85 8.83 33.51
CA ASP A 787 -37.00 9.43 32.85
C ASP A 787 -38.01 8.38 32.31
N ARG A 788 -39.26 8.81 32.05
CA ARG A 788 -40.34 7.94 31.53
C ARG A 788 -40.68 8.18 30.06
N PHE A 789 -40.23 9.29 29.51
CA PHE A 789 -40.42 9.80 28.15
C PHE A 789 -41.87 10.14 27.79
N SER A 790 -42.57 10.79 28.72
CA SER A 790 -44.01 11.02 28.57
C SER A 790 -44.41 12.02 27.52
N ASP A 791 -43.54 12.98 27.25
CA ASP A 791 -43.76 13.97 26.20
C ASP A 791 -43.51 13.33 24.82
N PHE A 792 -42.57 12.38 24.73
CA PHE A 792 -42.24 11.67 23.49
C PHE A 792 -43.30 10.63 23.09
N ALA A 793 -43.82 9.86 24.05
CA ALA A 793 -44.80 8.81 23.81
C ALA A 793 -46.05 8.91 24.71
N PRO A 794 -46.90 9.96 24.53
CA PRO A 794 -48.02 10.23 25.41
C PRO A 794 -48.98 9.04 25.53
N GLY A 795 -49.32 8.66 26.76
CA GLY A 795 -50.27 7.59 27.05
C GLY A 795 -49.71 6.17 26.91
N GLN A 796 -48.43 6.03 26.54
CA GLN A 796 -47.67 4.77 26.54
C GLN A 796 -46.65 4.71 27.70
N ASP A 797 -46.76 5.64 28.66
CA ASP A 797 -45.89 5.76 29.84
C ASP A 797 -46.37 4.93 31.00
N ARG A 798 -45.62 3.87 31.32
CA ARG A 798 -45.87 3.13 32.56
C ARG A 798 -44.64 2.90 33.40
N GLU A 799 -43.45 2.77 32.79
CA GLU A 799 -42.25 2.31 33.49
C GLU A 799 -40.98 2.97 32.91
N SER A 800 -40.04 3.38 33.77
CA SER A 800 -38.71 3.87 33.36
C SER A 800 -37.70 2.73 33.14
N PHE A 801 -38.20 1.50 32.99
CA PHE A 801 -37.39 0.32 32.68
C PHE A 801 -37.96 -0.43 31.47
N ARG A 802 -37.09 -1.15 30.77
CA ARG A 802 -37.41 -2.02 29.64
C ARG A 802 -36.70 -3.35 29.82
N LEU A 803 -37.47 -4.44 29.80
CA LEU A 803 -36.94 -5.78 29.61
C LEU A 803 -37.14 -6.18 28.16
N TYR A 804 -36.13 -6.76 27.54
CA TYR A 804 -36.14 -7.22 26.17
C TYR A 804 -35.56 -8.63 26.10
N GLY A 805 -36.11 -9.47 25.23
CA GLY A 805 -35.58 -10.79 24.96
C GLY A 805 -35.76 -11.18 23.50
N ALA A 806 -34.80 -11.93 22.99
CA ALA A 806 -34.87 -12.53 21.66
C ALA A 806 -34.42 -13.99 21.73
N ILE A 807 -35.09 -14.84 20.96
CA ILE A 807 -34.67 -16.21 20.71
C ILE A 807 -34.60 -16.41 19.21
N GLY A 808 -33.55 -17.09 18.74
CA GLY A 808 -33.41 -17.35 17.33
C GLY A 808 -32.54 -18.54 17.02
N VAL A 809 -32.45 -18.83 15.73
CA VAL A 809 -31.61 -19.91 15.22
C VAL A 809 -31.00 -19.49 13.90
N ASN A 810 -29.68 -19.68 13.79
CA ASN A 810 -28.93 -19.59 12.55
C ASN A 810 -28.67 -21.01 12.04
N ALA A 811 -28.99 -21.29 10.78
CA ALA A 811 -28.64 -22.53 10.13
C ALA A 811 -27.92 -22.24 8.81
N SER A 812 -26.83 -22.95 8.54
CA SER A 812 -26.08 -22.82 7.30
C SER A 812 -25.53 -24.16 6.82
N THR A 813 -25.33 -24.28 5.52
CA THR A 813 -24.67 -25.45 4.91
C THR A 813 -23.89 -24.98 3.69
N GLN A 814 -23.02 -25.84 3.18
CA GLN A 814 -22.22 -25.55 1.99
C GLN A 814 -22.13 -26.78 1.11
N TYR A 815 -22.47 -26.60 -0.16
CA TYR A 815 -22.31 -27.60 -1.21
C TYR A 815 -21.33 -27.07 -2.24
N ALA A 816 -20.52 -27.95 -2.83
CA ALA A 816 -19.68 -27.59 -3.94
C ALA A 816 -19.76 -28.65 -5.04
N ARG A 817 -19.82 -28.20 -6.28
CA ARG A 817 -19.72 -29.06 -7.47
C ARG A 817 -18.64 -28.53 -8.39
N VAL A 818 -17.80 -29.44 -8.88
CA VAL A 818 -16.75 -29.13 -9.85
C VAL A 818 -17.19 -29.64 -11.23
N TYR A 819 -17.03 -28.80 -12.24
CA TYR A 819 -17.29 -29.07 -13.63
C TYR A 819 -15.97 -28.96 -14.40
N ASP A 820 -15.27 -30.08 -14.54
CA ASP A 820 -13.95 -30.14 -15.19
C ASP A 820 -14.04 -29.95 -16.72
N GLY A 821 -15.18 -30.26 -17.33
CA GLY A 821 -15.40 -30.12 -18.78
C GLY A 821 -15.84 -28.73 -19.24
N VAL A 822 -15.91 -27.74 -18.34
CA VAL A 822 -16.26 -26.37 -18.68
C VAL A 822 -15.01 -25.61 -19.10
N ASP A 823 -14.95 -25.24 -20.37
CA ASP A 823 -13.88 -24.43 -20.94
C ASP A 823 -14.48 -23.37 -21.87
N PHE A 824 -14.30 -22.09 -21.53
CA PHE A 824 -14.71 -20.94 -22.34
C PHE A 824 -13.52 -19.97 -22.48
N PRO A 825 -12.67 -20.16 -23.51
CA PRO A 825 -11.49 -19.32 -23.71
C PRO A 825 -11.79 -17.83 -23.87
N GLY A 826 -12.97 -17.49 -24.42
CA GLY A 826 -13.39 -16.09 -24.62
C GLY A 826 -13.61 -15.30 -23.32
N LEU A 827 -13.80 -15.98 -22.18
CA LEU A 827 -13.97 -15.37 -20.85
C LEU A 827 -12.84 -15.77 -19.88
N ASP A 828 -11.79 -16.42 -20.40
CA ASP A 828 -10.72 -17.04 -19.60
C ASP A 828 -11.30 -17.91 -18.47
N VAL A 829 -12.21 -18.82 -18.84
CA VAL A 829 -12.84 -19.76 -17.90
C VAL A 829 -12.33 -21.16 -18.22
N HIS A 830 -11.44 -21.67 -17.39
CA HIS A 830 -10.97 -23.05 -17.42
C HIS A 830 -11.37 -23.74 -16.13
N ARG A 831 -12.22 -24.78 -16.24
CA ARG A 831 -12.81 -25.54 -15.11
C ARG A 831 -13.64 -24.66 -14.18
N LEU A 832 -14.86 -25.08 -13.90
CA LEU A 832 -15.77 -24.31 -13.04
C LEU A 832 -16.05 -25.04 -11.73
N ARG A 833 -15.79 -24.41 -10.59
CA ARG A 833 -16.26 -24.86 -9.27
C ARG A 833 -17.39 -23.96 -8.80
N HIS A 834 -18.58 -24.51 -8.64
CA HIS A 834 -19.73 -23.80 -8.08
C HIS A 834 -19.90 -24.18 -6.61
N ILE A 835 -19.80 -23.19 -5.73
CA ILE A 835 -20.03 -23.28 -4.29
C ILE A 835 -21.38 -22.63 -4.00
N VAL A 836 -22.28 -23.36 -3.35
CA VAL A 836 -23.59 -22.88 -2.92
C VAL A 836 -23.65 -22.90 -1.40
N GLN A 837 -23.88 -21.74 -0.79
CA GLN A 837 -23.94 -21.54 0.65
C GLN A 837 -25.32 -20.98 1.02
N PRO A 838 -26.35 -21.84 1.20
CA PRO A 838 -27.61 -21.39 1.74
C PRO A 838 -27.52 -21.19 3.26
N SER A 839 -28.21 -20.17 3.75
CA SER A 839 -28.30 -19.81 5.16
C SER A 839 -29.71 -19.34 5.51
N ILE A 840 -30.18 -19.65 6.71
CA ILE A 840 -31.43 -19.12 7.25
C ILE A 840 -31.21 -18.66 8.69
N THR A 841 -31.75 -17.48 9.00
CA THR A 841 -31.83 -16.94 10.36
C THR A 841 -33.29 -16.69 10.66
N ALA A 842 -33.80 -17.27 11.74
CA ALA A 842 -35.16 -17.04 12.22
C ALA A 842 -35.12 -16.53 13.66
N VAL A 843 -35.84 -15.45 13.94
CA VAL A 843 -35.78 -14.75 15.23
C VAL A 843 -37.18 -14.37 15.67
N ALA A 844 -37.43 -14.50 16.97
CA ALA A 844 -38.59 -13.94 17.65
C ALA A 844 -38.10 -13.09 18.82
N ALA A 845 -38.47 -11.82 18.82
CA ALA A 845 -38.06 -10.83 19.80
C ALA A 845 -39.24 -10.06 20.38
N GLY A 846 -39.09 -9.57 21.60
CA GLY A 846 -40.09 -8.71 22.24
C GLY A 846 -39.57 -8.06 23.51
N GLY A 847 -40.26 -7.02 23.97
CA GLY A 847 -39.93 -6.33 25.21
C GLY A 847 -41.13 -5.73 25.91
N THR A 848 -40.93 -5.27 27.14
CA THR A 848 -41.98 -4.64 27.97
C THR A 848 -42.38 -3.25 27.47
N ARG A 849 -41.51 -2.58 26.69
CA ARG A 849 -41.84 -1.36 25.93
C ARG A 849 -41.77 -1.68 24.43
N PRO A 850 -42.81 -1.35 23.64
CA PRO A 850 -42.79 -1.53 22.19
C PRO A 850 -41.68 -0.72 21.51
N ALA A 851 -41.20 -1.17 20.35
CA ALA A 851 -40.28 -0.37 19.55
C ALA A 851 -40.94 0.97 19.13
N GLY A 852 -40.13 2.04 19.08
CA GLY A 852 -40.58 3.38 18.71
C GLY A 852 -41.25 4.19 19.83
N THR A 853 -41.34 3.69 21.07
CA THR A 853 -41.84 4.46 22.23
C THR A 853 -40.73 5.09 23.08
N LEU A 854 -39.48 5.00 22.64
CA LEU A 854 -38.32 5.59 23.31
C LEU A 854 -37.57 6.46 22.31
N PRO A 855 -37.10 7.66 22.70
CA PRO A 855 -36.16 8.41 21.88
C PRO A 855 -34.86 7.62 21.75
N ILE A 856 -34.27 7.59 20.56
CA ILE A 856 -33.09 6.78 20.27
C ILE A 856 -31.82 7.60 20.55
N PHE A 857 -31.17 7.32 21.69
CA PHE A 857 -29.84 7.85 22.03
C PHE A 857 -28.71 6.96 21.45
N ASP A 858 -28.99 5.66 21.38
CA ASP A 858 -28.09 4.64 20.85
C ASP A 858 -28.90 3.59 20.09
N ASP A 859 -28.66 3.44 18.79
CA ASP A 859 -29.36 2.45 17.96
C ASP A 859 -29.18 1.03 18.48
N THR A 860 -28.05 0.72 19.13
CA THR A 860 -27.78 -0.59 19.71
C THR A 860 -28.44 -0.79 21.06
N VAL A 861 -29.11 0.22 21.63
CA VAL A 861 -29.86 0.14 22.89
C VAL A 861 -31.34 0.39 22.63
N GLU A 862 -31.75 1.63 22.39
CA GLU A 862 -33.15 2.00 22.20
C GLU A 862 -33.71 1.53 20.86
N GLY A 863 -32.85 1.46 19.83
CA GLY A 863 -33.20 1.08 18.47
C GLY A 863 -33.40 -0.42 18.19
N VAL A 864 -33.33 -1.30 19.18
CA VAL A 864 -33.49 -2.74 18.92
C VAL A 864 -34.87 -3.10 18.35
N ALA A 865 -34.88 -4.01 17.39
CA ALA A 865 -36.05 -4.52 16.72
C ALA A 865 -36.83 -5.54 17.57
N ASP A 866 -38.15 -5.48 17.46
CA ASP A 866 -39.12 -6.41 18.03
C ASP A 866 -39.86 -7.20 16.95
N GLY A 867 -40.64 -8.20 17.37
CA GLY A 867 -41.43 -9.04 16.48
C GLY A 867 -40.68 -10.28 15.99
N ALA A 868 -41.29 -10.97 15.02
CA ALA A 868 -40.74 -12.18 14.43
C ALA A 868 -40.29 -11.91 12.99
N PHE A 869 -39.08 -12.36 12.65
CA PHE A 869 -38.51 -12.12 11.34
C PHE A 869 -37.58 -13.26 10.92
N VAL A 870 -37.48 -13.45 9.60
CA VAL A 870 -36.70 -14.50 8.97
C VAL A 870 -35.87 -13.90 7.84
N ARG A 871 -34.59 -14.25 7.80
CA ARG A 871 -33.70 -14.01 6.67
C ARG A 871 -33.35 -15.35 6.02
N ALA A 872 -33.72 -15.52 4.76
CA ALA A 872 -33.30 -16.65 3.93
C ALA A 872 -32.30 -16.16 2.86
N GLY A 873 -31.07 -16.64 2.94
CA GLY A 873 -29.96 -16.23 2.09
C GLY A 873 -29.39 -17.39 1.27
N VAL A 874 -28.92 -17.09 0.06
CA VAL A 874 -28.12 -18.03 -0.74
C VAL A 874 -26.95 -17.26 -1.36
N ARG A 875 -25.73 -17.69 -1.04
CA ARG A 875 -24.51 -17.21 -1.69
C ARG A 875 -24.03 -18.25 -2.70
N ASN A 876 -23.92 -17.85 -3.96
CA ASN A 876 -23.38 -18.65 -5.06
C ASN A 876 -22.01 -18.09 -5.44
N VAL A 877 -20.97 -18.91 -5.37
CA VAL A 877 -19.61 -18.55 -5.82
C VAL A 877 -19.20 -19.50 -6.93
N PHE A 878 -18.99 -18.95 -8.12
CA PHE A 878 -18.42 -19.66 -9.25
C PHE A 878 -16.94 -19.32 -9.33
N GLN A 879 -16.08 -20.30 -9.06
CA GLN A 879 -14.63 -20.16 -9.15
C GLN A 879 -14.13 -20.79 -10.44
N THR A 880 -13.20 -20.14 -11.13
CA THR A 880 -12.52 -20.67 -12.31
C THR A 880 -11.01 -20.68 -12.11
N ARG A 881 -10.26 -21.40 -12.96
CA ARG A 881 -8.82 -21.21 -13.11
C ARG A 881 -8.55 -20.18 -14.20
N ARG A 882 -7.62 -19.26 -13.94
CA ARG A 882 -7.13 -18.24 -14.87
C ARG A 882 -5.62 -18.15 -14.88
N GLY A 883 -5.06 -17.75 -16.02
CA GLY A 883 -3.62 -17.64 -16.23
C GLY A 883 -3.07 -18.79 -17.08
N GLY A 884 -1.89 -18.58 -17.66
CA GLY A 884 -1.27 -19.57 -18.53
C GLY A 884 -0.87 -20.86 -17.81
N VAL A 885 -0.67 -21.94 -18.57
CA VAL A 885 -0.26 -23.27 -18.08
C VAL A 885 0.91 -23.15 -17.08
N GLY A 886 0.73 -23.68 -15.87
CA GLY A 886 1.71 -23.60 -14.78
C GLY A 886 1.71 -22.30 -13.97
N ARG A 887 0.74 -21.41 -14.22
CA ARG A 887 0.46 -20.18 -13.45
C ARG A 887 -1.04 -19.99 -13.20
N GLU A 888 -1.82 -21.07 -13.27
CA GLU A 888 -3.27 -21.03 -13.06
C GLU A 888 -3.60 -20.72 -11.59
N ARG A 889 -4.26 -19.58 -11.38
CA ARG A 889 -4.81 -19.19 -10.08
C ARG A 889 -6.31 -19.40 -10.05
N SER A 890 -6.83 -19.75 -8.88
CA SER A 890 -8.28 -19.75 -8.65
C SER A 890 -8.77 -18.30 -8.54
N VAL A 891 -9.81 -17.98 -9.29
CA VAL A 891 -10.46 -16.66 -9.29
C VAL A 891 -11.95 -16.86 -9.08
N ASP A 892 -12.53 -16.08 -8.17
CA ASP A 892 -13.98 -15.98 -8.02
C ASP A 892 -14.53 -15.25 -9.25
N PHE A 893 -14.94 -16.03 -10.25
CA PHE A 893 -15.44 -15.54 -11.54
C PHE A 893 -16.74 -14.79 -11.35
N VAL A 894 -17.72 -15.40 -10.69
CA VAL A 894 -19.03 -14.79 -10.39
C VAL A 894 -19.40 -15.11 -8.96
N THR A 895 -19.73 -14.08 -8.18
CA THR A 895 -20.35 -14.20 -6.86
C THR A 895 -21.72 -13.55 -6.89
N VAL A 896 -22.75 -14.29 -6.53
CA VAL A 896 -24.13 -13.79 -6.38
C VAL A 896 -24.59 -14.05 -4.95
N ASN A 897 -25.02 -13.00 -4.26
CA ASN A 897 -25.63 -13.09 -2.94
C ASN A 897 -27.08 -12.63 -3.04
N THR A 898 -28.01 -13.47 -2.59
CA THR A 898 -29.44 -13.13 -2.55
C THR A 898 -29.98 -13.34 -1.16
N ASN A 899 -30.72 -12.37 -0.63
CA ASN A 899 -31.31 -12.41 0.69
C ASN A 899 -32.78 -11.99 0.62
N LEU A 900 -33.66 -12.84 1.13
CA LEU A 900 -35.07 -12.53 1.36
C LEU A 900 -35.25 -12.31 2.87
N ILE A 901 -35.70 -11.12 3.26
CA ILE A 901 -36.01 -10.78 4.63
C ILE A 901 -37.52 -10.59 4.72
N LEU A 902 -38.15 -11.33 5.63
CA LEU A 902 -39.57 -11.22 5.93
C LEU A 902 -39.74 -10.93 7.42
N ALA A 903 -40.48 -9.89 7.74
CA ALA A 903 -40.83 -9.52 9.09
C ALA A 903 -42.35 -9.56 9.25
N ASN A 904 -42.83 -9.93 10.42
CA ASN A 904 -44.26 -9.89 10.71
C ASN A 904 -44.75 -8.44 10.93
N ASP A 905 -46.06 -8.29 11.00
CA ASP A 905 -46.75 -7.02 11.21
C ASP A 905 -46.43 -6.34 12.55
N THR A 906 -45.95 -7.10 13.54
CA THR A 906 -45.50 -6.55 14.83
C THR A 906 -44.10 -5.95 14.79
N ALA A 907 -43.31 -6.22 13.74
CA ALA A 907 -41.97 -5.67 13.62
C ALA A 907 -42.03 -4.20 13.18
N THR A 908 -41.44 -3.31 13.97
CA THR A 908 -41.47 -1.87 13.65
C THR A 908 -40.47 -1.53 12.54
N ARG A 909 -40.98 -1.01 11.42
CA ARG A 909 -40.15 -0.48 10.32
C ARG A 909 -39.63 0.92 10.66
N ARG A 910 -38.32 1.04 10.86
CA ARG A 910 -37.64 2.30 11.23
C ARG A 910 -37.03 3.06 10.06
N SER A 911 -36.79 2.39 8.93
CA SER A 911 -36.13 2.95 7.75
C SER A 911 -36.83 2.48 6.47
N PRO A 912 -36.92 3.33 5.43
CA PRO A 912 -37.33 2.87 4.10
C PRO A 912 -36.28 1.92 3.49
N VAL A 913 -35.00 2.09 3.86
CA VAL A 913 -33.89 1.22 3.45
C VAL A 913 -33.72 0.11 4.48
N GLY A 914 -34.18 -1.09 4.15
CA GLY A 914 -34.02 -2.28 4.98
C GLY A 914 -32.57 -2.78 5.06
N ARG A 915 -32.16 -3.29 6.23
CA ARG A 915 -30.83 -3.87 6.46
C ARG A 915 -30.90 -4.95 7.52
N PHE A 916 -30.27 -6.10 7.25
CA PHE A 916 -30.19 -7.22 8.19
C PHE A 916 -28.77 -7.39 8.71
N PHE A 917 -28.60 -7.58 10.02
CA PHE A 917 -27.30 -7.83 10.65
C PHE A 917 -27.24 -9.25 11.23
N ASP A 918 -26.42 -10.13 10.63
CA ASP A 918 -26.36 -11.54 11.05
C ASP A 918 -25.81 -11.72 12.49
N PHE A 919 -24.88 -10.87 12.94
CA PHE A 919 -24.21 -11.00 14.25
C PHE A 919 -25.05 -10.51 15.43
N ARG A 920 -26.03 -9.63 15.17
CA ARG A 920 -27.03 -9.10 16.12
C ARG A 920 -28.32 -8.85 15.36
N PRO A 921 -29.13 -9.89 15.13
CA PRO A 921 -30.34 -9.76 14.33
C PRO A 921 -31.31 -8.71 14.89
N GLU A 922 -31.31 -8.48 16.20
CA GLU A 922 -32.08 -7.42 16.85
C GLU A 922 -31.68 -5.99 16.46
N ASP A 923 -30.47 -5.74 15.96
CA ASP A 923 -30.05 -4.40 15.53
C ASP A 923 -30.54 -4.08 14.09
N SER A 924 -31.24 -5.02 13.44
CA SER A 924 -31.67 -4.92 12.05
C SER A 924 -32.70 -3.82 11.81
N LEU A 925 -32.60 -3.18 10.64
CA LEU A 925 -33.63 -2.31 10.08
C LEU A 925 -34.61 -3.19 9.31
N LEU A 926 -35.62 -3.68 10.02
CA LEU A 926 -36.58 -4.65 9.52
C LEU A 926 -37.58 -4.05 8.52
N GLY A 927 -38.13 -4.95 7.69
CA GLY A 927 -39.14 -4.73 6.65
C GLY A 927 -39.22 -5.99 5.78
N ASN A 928 -40.16 -6.06 4.83
CA ASN A 928 -40.16 -7.14 3.85
C ASN A 928 -39.36 -6.71 2.62
N PHE A 929 -38.17 -7.27 2.41
CA PHE A 929 -37.33 -6.87 1.29
C PHE A 929 -36.47 -8.01 0.74
N PHE A 930 -36.14 -7.87 -0.53
CA PHE A 930 -35.21 -8.71 -1.25
C PHE A 930 -33.94 -7.91 -1.56
N ALA A 931 -32.79 -8.43 -1.14
CA ALA A 931 -31.49 -7.86 -1.45
C ALA A 931 -30.71 -8.79 -2.39
N PHE A 932 -30.13 -8.21 -3.43
CA PHE A 932 -29.32 -8.89 -4.43
C PHE A 932 -27.98 -8.18 -4.59
N ASP A 933 -26.89 -8.91 -4.50
CA ASP A 933 -25.55 -8.43 -4.80
C ASP A 933 -24.84 -9.36 -5.81
N LEU A 934 -24.13 -8.77 -6.76
CA LEU A 934 -23.36 -9.44 -7.80
C LEU A 934 -21.97 -8.84 -7.88
N THR A 935 -20.96 -9.71 -7.93
CA THR A 935 -19.60 -9.37 -8.38
C THR A 935 -19.20 -10.34 -9.47
N TRP A 936 -18.90 -9.83 -10.66
CA TRP A 936 -18.51 -10.62 -11.81
C TRP A 936 -17.18 -10.13 -12.37
N GLN A 937 -16.13 -10.93 -12.18
CA GLN A 937 -14.83 -10.75 -12.81
C GLN A 937 -14.88 -11.29 -14.24
N VAL A 938 -15.55 -10.59 -15.17
CA VAL A 938 -15.81 -11.03 -16.55
C VAL A 938 -14.53 -11.53 -17.24
N THR A 939 -13.44 -10.78 -17.09
CA THR A 939 -12.08 -11.14 -17.51
C THR A 939 -11.08 -10.61 -16.46
N ASP A 940 -9.78 -10.74 -16.71
CA ASP A 940 -8.77 -10.09 -15.87
C ASP A 940 -8.73 -8.56 -16.05
N ALA A 941 -9.39 -8.03 -17.09
CA ALA A 941 -9.46 -6.60 -17.39
C ALA A 941 -10.84 -5.98 -17.07
N VAL A 942 -11.92 -6.77 -17.02
CA VAL A 942 -13.29 -6.25 -16.89
C VAL A 942 -13.96 -6.84 -15.66
N ALA A 943 -14.44 -5.95 -14.79
CA ALA A 943 -15.24 -6.29 -13.62
C ALA A 943 -16.59 -5.60 -13.67
N VAL A 944 -17.65 -6.32 -13.31
CA VAL A 944 -19.02 -5.82 -13.18
C VAL A 944 -19.47 -6.04 -11.75
N THR A 945 -20.09 -5.02 -11.16
CA THR A 945 -20.74 -5.10 -9.86
C THR A 945 -22.19 -4.69 -9.99
N ALA A 946 -23.09 -5.31 -9.22
CA ALA A 946 -24.45 -4.83 -9.10
C ALA A 946 -24.96 -5.06 -7.68
N SER A 947 -25.80 -4.15 -7.20
CA SER A 947 -26.50 -4.27 -5.93
C SER A 947 -27.92 -3.72 -6.12
N ASN A 948 -28.92 -4.45 -5.63
CA ASN A 948 -30.31 -4.06 -5.69
C ASN A 948 -30.98 -4.38 -4.37
N LEU A 949 -31.76 -3.42 -3.87
CA LEU A 949 -32.64 -3.57 -2.73
C LEU A 949 -34.06 -3.32 -3.20
N TYR A 950 -34.91 -4.33 -3.11
CA TYR A 950 -36.31 -4.28 -3.51
C TYR A 950 -37.21 -4.46 -2.30
N ASP A 951 -38.10 -3.50 -2.08
CA ASP A 951 -39.09 -3.50 -1.02
C ASP A 951 -40.35 -4.23 -1.48
N LEU A 952 -40.67 -5.31 -0.78
CA LEU A 952 -41.82 -6.16 -1.08
C LEU A 952 -43.13 -5.57 -0.58
N ASP A 953 -43.09 -4.67 0.42
CA ASP A 953 -44.27 -4.01 0.96
C ASP A 953 -44.78 -2.94 -0.01
N THR A 954 -43.89 -2.13 -0.57
CA THR A 954 -44.22 -1.10 -1.57
C THR A 954 -44.25 -1.65 -3.00
N SER A 955 -43.73 -2.86 -3.22
CA SER A 955 -43.52 -3.45 -4.55
C SER A 955 -42.64 -2.57 -5.45
N ASP A 956 -41.63 -1.93 -4.85
CA ASP A 956 -40.73 -1.01 -5.55
C ASP A 956 -39.27 -1.24 -5.20
N ARG A 957 -38.37 -0.79 -6.06
CA ARG A 957 -36.94 -0.76 -5.76
C ARG A 957 -36.65 0.41 -4.83
N VAL A 958 -35.83 0.17 -3.82
CA VAL A 958 -35.35 1.23 -2.92
C VAL A 958 -34.06 1.84 -3.46
N ARG A 959 -33.17 0.97 -3.95
CA ARG A 959 -31.86 1.35 -4.48
C ARG A 959 -31.39 0.31 -5.49
N THR A 960 -30.86 0.77 -6.61
CA THR A 960 -30.16 -0.08 -7.58
C THR A 960 -28.83 0.57 -7.96
N VAL A 961 -27.75 -0.19 -7.93
CA VAL A 961 -26.43 0.25 -8.40
C VAL A 961 -25.88 -0.80 -9.34
N VAL A 962 -25.41 -0.39 -10.51
CA VAL A 962 -24.73 -1.25 -11.47
C VAL A 962 -23.47 -0.56 -11.95
N GLY A 963 -22.31 -1.17 -11.72
CA GLY A 963 -20.99 -0.63 -12.07
C GLY A 963 -20.23 -1.55 -13.00
N VAL A 964 -19.45 -0.97 -13.91
CA VAL A 964 -18.49 -1.66 -14.77
C VAL A 964 -17.16 -0.92 -14.71
N ARG A 965 -16.08 -1.65 -14.48
CA ARG A 965 -14.71 -1.16 -14.57
C ARG A 965 -13.95 -1.94 -15.64
N THR A 966 -13.15 -1.25 -16.43
CA THR A 966 -12.32 -1.85 -17.48
C THR A 966 -10.90 -1.31 -17.43
N GLU A 967 -9.94 -2.20 -17.26
CA GLU A 967 -8.51 -1.96 -17.37
C GLU A 967 -8.07 -2.30 -18.80
N HIS A 968 -8.18 -1.34 -19.73
CA HIS A 968 -7.85 -1.56 -21.15
C HIS A 968 -6.36 -1.82 -21.34
N SER A 969 -5.51 -1.18 -20.53
CA SER A 969 -4.05 -1.36 -20.50
C SER A 969 -3.47 -0.78 -19.20
N GLN A 970 -2.15 -0.94 -18.98
CA GLN A 970 -1.45 -0.25 -17.88
C GLN A 970 -1.55 1.29 -17.92
N ASN A 971 -2.01 1.85 -19.04
CA ASN A 971 -2.09 3.30 -19.28
C ASN A 971 -3.52 3.80 -19.44
N LEU A 972 -4.55 2.93 -19.50
CA LEU A 972 -5.93 3.35 -19.70
C LEU A 972 -6.86 2.47 -18.88
N SER A 973 -7.57 3.10 -17.94
CA SER A 973 -8.68 2.49 -17.20
C SER A 973 -9.92 3.34 -17.33
N THR A 974 -11.09 2.72 -17.43
CA THR A 974 -12.38 3.41 -17.50
C THR A 974 -13.37 2.78 -16.51
N PHE A 975 -14.33 3.56 -16.06
CA PHE A 975 -15.46 3.06 -15.29
C PHE A 975 -16.78 3.72 -15.71
N LEU A 976 -17.87 3.01 -15.47
CA LEU A 976 -19.24 3.47 -15.68
C LEU A 976 -20.11 2.90 -14.55
N GLU A 977 -20.93 3.72 -13.92
CA GLU A 977 -21.86 3.36 -12.85
C GLU A 977 -23.21 3.99 -13.12
N VAL A 978 -24.29 3.20 -13.02
CA VAL A 978 -25.66 3.70 -12.92
C VAL A 978 -26.13 3.47 -11.50
N ARG A 979 -26.69 4.51 -10.87
CA ARG A 979 -27.25 4.47 -9.53
C ARG A 979 -28.64 5.07 -9.53
N ASP A 980 -29.59 4.30 -9.06
CA ASP A 980 -31.00 4.65 -8.96
C ASP A 980 -31.39 4.62 -7.48
N LEU A 981 -31.97 5.73 -7.01
CA LEU A 981 -32.38 5.98 -5.64
C LEU A 981 -33.84 6.44 -5.65
N GLU A 982 -34.77 5.48 -5.65
CA GLU A 982 -36.21 5.73 -5.72
C GLU A 982 -36.71 6.57 -4.52
N VAL A 983 -36.08 6.42 -3.35
CA VAL A 983 -36.42 7.21 -2.14
C VAL A 983 -36.29 8.72 -2.39
N ARG A 984 -35.48 9.13 -3.37
CA ARG A 984 -35.31 10.53 -3.79
C ARG A 984 -35.74 10.77 -5.25
N ASP A 985 -36.38 9.80 -5.90
CA ASP A 985 -36.76 9.84 -7.33
C ASP A 985 -35.61 10.32 -8.25
N THR A 986 -34.39 9.79 -8.01
CA THR A 986 -33.18 10.21 -8.75
C THR A 986 -32.45 9.02 -9.37
N THR A 987 -31.96 9.21 -10.60
CA THR A 987 -31.10 8.24 -11.28
C THR A 987 -29.85 8.93 -11.81
N PHE A 988 -28.69 8.55 -11.27
CA PHE A 988 -27.40 9.06 -11.68
C PHE A 988 -26.67 8.10 -12.62
N LEU A 989 -26.06 8.64 -13.68
CA LEU A 989 -25.06 7.97 -14.50
C LEU A 989 -23.70 8.62 -14.27
N ARG A 990 -22.77 7.89 -13.67
CA ARG A 990 -21.40 8.33 -13.45
C ARG A 990 -20.45 7.59 -14.37
N GLY A 991 -19.49 8.28 -14.97
CA GLY A 991 -18.46 7.65 -15.79
C GLY A 991 -17.15 8.40 -15.72
N GLY A 992 -16.06 7.71 -16.04
CA GLY A 992 -14.74 8.34 -16.05
C GLY A 992 -13.65 7.49 -16.67
N ALA A 993 -12.50 8.12 -16.88
CA ALA A 993 -11.32 7.53 -17.48
C ALA A 993 -10.04 8.11 -16.86
N ASP A 994 -9.08 7.24 -16.61
CA ASP A 994 -7.69 7.60 -16.31
C ASP A 994 -6.81 7.18 -17.48
N LEU A 995 -6.18 8.16 -18.11
CA LEU A 995 -5.39 7.98 -19.33
C LEU A 995 -3.98 8.52 -19.15
N ARG A 996 -2.98 7.66 -19.27
CA ARG A 996 -1.58 8.05 -19.45
C ARG A 996 -1.26 8.16 -20.93
N ILE A 997 -1.29 9.38 -21.45
CA ILE A 997 -1.04 9.67 -22.87
C ILE A 997 0.44 9.42 -23.24
N SER A 998 1.35 9.69 -22.30
CA SER A 998 2.79 9.41 -22.43
C SER A 998 3.42 9.26 -21.04
N GLU A 999 4.71 8.94 -20.97
CA GLU A 999 5.43 8.82 -19.69
C GLU A 999 5.30 10.04 -18.77
N ASN A 1000 5.05 11.22 -19.33
CA ASN A 1000 5.01 12.48 -18.59
C ASN A 1000 3.61 13.08 -18.45
N TYR A 1001 2.58 12.51 -19.08
CA TYR A 1001 1.25 13.12 -19.13
C TYR A 1001 0.18 12.16 -18.67
N VAL A 1002 -0.63 12.61 -17.72
CA VAL A 1002 -1.78 11.88 -17.18
C VAL A 1002 -3.00 12.77 -17.30
N VAL A 1003 -4.09 12.22 -17.82
CA VAL A 1003 -5.40 12.86 -17.90
C VAL A 1003 -6.38 12.03 -17.08
N THR A 1004 -7.16 12.72 -16.25
CA THR A 1004 -8.29 12.14 -15.53
C THR A 1004 -9.55 12.88 -15.95
N LEU A 1005 -10.55 12.13 -16.36
CA LEU A 1005 -11.88 12.62 -16.74
C LEU A 1005 -12.91 11.92 -15.87
N SER A 1006 -13.87 12.64 -15.33
CA SER A 1006 -15.08 12.05 -14.76
C SER A 1006 -16.29 12.95 -14.93
N GLY A 1007 -17.48 12.37 -14.95
CA GLY A 1007 -18.71 13.14 -14.90
C GLY A 1007 -19.86 12.32 -14.33
N THR A 1008 -20.84 13.03 -13.78
CA THR A 1008 -22.09 12.52 -13.24
C THR A 1008 -23.23 13.24 -13.95
N LEU A 1009 -24.16 12.47 -14.50
CA LEU A 1009 -25.40 12.97 -15.11
C LEU A 1009 -26.57 12.53 -14.24
N ASP A 1010 -27.54 13.40 -14.03
CA ASP A 1010 -28.85 13.03 -13.51
C ASP A 1010 -29.77 12.74 -14.69
N LEU A 1011 -30.10 11.46 -14.87
CA LEU A 1011 -30.96 10.99 -15.95
C LEU A 1011 -32.43 11.34 -15.74
N ALA A 1012 -32.86 11.57 -14.49
CA ALA A 1012 -34.24 11.95 -14.18
C ALA A 1012 -34.46 13.44 -14.49
N GLY A 1013 -33.53 14.29 -14.06
CA GLY A 1013 -33.53 15.73 -14.38
C GLY A 1013 -33.11 16.05 -15.82
N GLY A 1014 -32.35 15.16 -16.48
CA GLY A 1014 -31.80 15.38 -17.81
C GLY A 1014 -30.62 16.35 -17.83
N GLU A 1015 -29.94 16.52 -16.69
CA GLU A 1015 -28.90 17.53 -16.46
C GLU A 1015 -27.56 16.90 -16.07
N ALA A 1016 -26.47 17.58 -16.38
CA ALA A 1016 -25.13 17.13 -16.05
C ALA A 1016 -24.74 17.67 -14.67
N GLN A 1017 -24.73 16.81 -13.65
CA GLN A 1017 -24.53 17.20 -12.25
C GLN A 1017 -23.09 17.63 -11.93
N GLU A 1018 -22.12 16.81 -12.30
CA GLU A 1018 -20.70 17.11 -12.05
C GLU A 1018 -19.87 16.75 -13.27
N GLN A 1019 -18.87 17.57 -13.60
CA GLN A 1019 -17.86 17.23 -14.60
C GLN A 1019 -16.49 17.67 -14.09
N PHE A 1020 -15.51 16.80 -14.26
CA PHE A 1020 -14.15 17.06 -13.82
C PHE A 1020 -13.16 16.60 -14.89
N LEU A 1021 -12.22 17.48 -15.21
CA LEU A 1021 -11.09 17.21 -16.09
C LEU A 1021 -9.82 17.65 -15.38
N SER A 1022 -8.82 16.77 -15.34
CA SER A 1022 -7.48 17.11 -14.89
C SER A 1022 -6.43 16.65 -15.90
N LEU A 1023 -5.45 17.53 -16.16
CA LEU A 1023 -4.25 17.25 -16.94
C LEU A 1023 -3.04 17.47 -16.04
N ALA A 1024 -2.34 16.39 -15.71
CA ALA A 1024 -1.07 16.44 -14.99
C ALA A 1024 0.10 16.21 -15.95
N ARG A 1025 1.12 17.06 -15.82
CA ARG A 1025 2.41 16.89 -16.48
C ARG A 1025 3.53 16.73 -15.45
N ASP A 1026 4.25 15.63 -15.54
CA ASP A 1026 5.45 15.36 -14.77
C ASP A 1026 6.69 15.96 -15.47
N PHE A 1027 7.42 16.80 -14.74
CA PHE A 1027 8.73 17.33 -15.10
C PHE A 1027 9.79 16.76 -14.14
N PRO A 1028 11.09 16.82 -14.50
CA PRO A 1028 12.15 16.50 -13.56
C PRO A 1028 12.10 17.43 -12.34
N GLY A 1029 11.61 16.93 -11.21
CA GLY A 1029 11.54 17.68 -9.94
C GLY A 1029 10.25 18.48 -9.70
N LEU A 1030 9.26 18.44 -10.59
CA LEU A 1030 8.02 19.22 -10.50
C LEU A 1030 6.86 18.49 -11.17
N ARG A 1031 5.69 18.50 -10.56
CA ARG A 1031 4.42 18.14 -11.20
C ARG A 1031 3.58 19.40 -11.38
N ALA A 1032 3.11 19.65 -12.60
CA ALA A 1032 2.11 20.68 -12.88
C ALA A 1032 0.76 19.99 -13.13
N ILE A 1033 -0.30 20.51 -12.54
CA ILE A 1033 -1.66 19.98 -12.68
C ILE A 1033 -2.56 21.13 -13.09
N VAL A 1034 -3.31 20.96 -14.17
CA VAL A 1034 -4.40 21.84 -14.56
C VAL A 1034 -5.70 21.07 -14.29
N SER A 1035 -6.64 21.66 -13.58
CA SER A 1035 -7.96 21.09 -13.33
C SER A 1035 -9.06 22.06 -13.75
N VAL A 1036 -10.16 21.50 -14.23
CA VAL A 1036 -11.41 22.20 -14.52
C VAL A 1036 -12.52 21.37 -13.92
N GLY A 1037 -13.35 21.99 -13.09
CA GLY A 1037 -14.51 21.39 -12.46
C GLY A 1037 -15.77 22.19 -12.80
N PHE A 1038 -16.88 21.49 -12.93
CA PHE A 1038 -18.23 22.05 -12.98
C PHE A 1038 -19.12 21.24 -12.06
N ASN A 1039 -19.86 21.91 -11.19
CA ASN A 1039 -20.84 21.34 -10.30
C ASN A 1039 -22.17 22.10 -10.44
N ASN A 1040 -23.18 21.45 -11.00
CA ASN A 1040 -24.51 22.01 -11.22
C ASN A 1040 -25.31 22.16 -9.92
N VAL A 1041 -25.03 21.32 -8.91
CA VAL A 1041 -25.72 21.38 -7.60
C VAL A 1041 -25.41 22.68 -6.89
N THR A 1042 -24.15 23.12 -6.97
CA THR A 1042 -23.68 24.39 -6.39
C THR A 1042 -23.62 25.53 -7.42
N ASP A 1043 -23.93 25.27 -8.69
CA ASP A 1043 -23.71 26.22 -9.80
C ASP A 1043 -22.27 26.81 -9.76
N GLU A 1044 -21.29 25.93 -9.52
CA GLU A 1044 -19.89 26.29 -9.38
C GLU A 1044 -19.08 25.80 -10.58
N THR A 1045 -18.32 26.73 -11.18
CA THR A 1045 -17.28 26.40 -12.14
C THR A 1045 -15.93 26.74 -11.52
N SER A 1046 -15.00 25.78 -11.53
CA SER A 1046 -13.67 25.95 -10.95
C SER A 1046 -12.57 25.66 -11.97
N ILE A 1047 -11.51 26.45 -11.93
CA ILE A 1047 -10.29 26.24 -12.71
C ILE A 1047 -9.10 26.35 -11.76
N GLY A 1048 -8.22 25.36 -11.80
CA GLY A 1048 -7.04 25.29 -10.95
C GLY A 1048 -5.77 25.03 -11.75
N VAL A 1049 -4.68 25.73 -11.42
CA VAL A 1049 -3.33 25.39 -11.86
C VAL A 1049 -2.46 25.21 -10.63
N THR A 1050 -2.03 23.97 -10.38
CA THR A 1050 -1.24 23.58 -9.21
C THR A 1050 0.17 23.18 -9.63
N PHE A 1051 1.17 23.72 -8.94
CA PHE A 1051 2.57 23.35 -9.07
C PHE A 1051 3.05 22.69 -7.78
N ARG A 1052 3.60 21.49 -7.91
CA ARG A 1052 4.06 20.68 -6.77
C ARG A 1052 5.51 20.27 -7.00
N PRO A 1053 6.46 20.68 -6.15
CA PRO A 1053 7.81 20.13 -6.18
C PRO A 1053 7.74 18.62 -5.92
N VAL A 1054 8.43 17.84 -6.74
CA VAL A 1054 8.49 16.38 -6.62
C VAL A 1054 9.93 16.00 -6.35
N LEU A 1055 10.21 15.38 -5.20
CA LEU A 1055 11.55 14.93 -4.84
C LEU A 1055 11.73 13.41 -4.98
N GLU A 1056 10.81 12.71 -5.65
CA GLU A 1056 10.87 11.26 -5.92
C GLU A 1056 10.52 10.96 -7.39
N ASP A 1057 11.12 9.94 -8.00
CA ASP A 1057 10.72 9.50 -9.34
C ASP A 1057 9.25 9.04 -9.32
N ALA A 1058 8.42 9.66 -10.17
CA ALA A 1058 7.01 9.28 -10.35
C ALA A 1058 6.84 7.81 -10.80
N ARG A 1059 7.91 7.17 -11.30
CA ARG A 1059 7.94 5.74 -11.64
C ARG A 1059 7.79 4.82 -10.41
N SER A 1060 8.24 5.21 -9.23
CA SER A 1060 8.09 4.41 -7.98
C SER A 1060 6.62 4.27 -7.56
N ARG A 1061 5.77 5.22 -7.97
CA ARG A 1061 4.31 5.18 -7.75
C ARG A 1061 3.58 4.20 -8.67
N ARG A 1062 4.28 3.45 -9.53
CA ARG A 1062 3.68 2.42 -10.42
C ARG A 1062 2.95 1.31 -9.65
N ILE A 1063 3.23 1.12 -8.36
CA ILE A 1063 2.71 0.00 -7.56
C ILE A 1063 1.51 0.41 -6.67
N GLN A 1064 1.25 1.70 -6.44
CA GLN A 1064 0.26 2.17 -5.43
C GLN A 1064 -0.99 2.87 -5.98
N ARG A 1065 -1.23 2.89 -7.31
CA ARG A 1065 -2.45 3.53 -7.86
C ARG A 1065 -3.66 2.58 -7.85
N LEU A 1066 -4.13 2.23 -6.66
CA LEU A 1066 -5.49 1.70 -6.47
C LEU A 1066 -6.24 2.40 -5.33
N SER A 1067 -5.66 3.43 -4.71
CA SER A 1067 -6.37 4.33 -3.81
C SER A 1067 -5.91 5.76 -4.09
N PRO A 1068 -6.80 6.73 -4.33
CA PRO A 1068 -6.40 8.13 -4.28
C PRO A 1068 -5.86 8.40 -2.88
N ASP A 1069 -4.65 8.94 -2.82
CA ASP A 1069 -4.07 9.43 -1.57
C ASP A 1069 -5.06 10.49 -1.03
N PRO A 1070 -5.55 10.42 0.22
CA PRO A 1070 -6.48 11.42 0.75
C PRO A 1070 -5.90 12.85 0.72
N VAL A 1071 -4.57 12.97 0.66
CA VAL A 1071 -3.83 14.22 0.45
C VAL A 1071 -3.97 14.74 -0.99
N GLU A 1072 -4.22 13.86 -1.97
CA GLU A 1072 -4.47 14.19 -3.37
C GLU A 1072 -5.92 14.63 -3.61
N ALA A 1073 -6.89 14.15 -2.81
CA ALA A 1073 -8.28 14.61 -2.84
C ALA A 1073 -8.41 16.07 -2.36
N ALA A 1074 -7.93 16.36 -1.15
CA ALA A 1074 -8.04 17.70 -0.53
C ALA A 1074 -7.29 18.83 -1.27
N LEU A 1075 -6.40 18.50 -2.21
CA LEU A 1075 -5.68 19.49 -3.03
C LEU A 1075 -6.26 19.64 -4.45
N GLN A 1076 -7.01 18.65 -4.94
CA GLN A 1076 -7.55 18.61 -6.31
C GLN A 1076 -8.94 19.22 -6.44
N ASP A 1077 -9.75 19.19 -5.37
CA ASP A 1077 -11.07 19.84 -5.31
C ASP A 1077 -11.59 19.79 -3.85
N PRO A 1078 -12.34 20.78 -3.35
CA PRO A 1078 -13.25 20.61 -2.23
C PRO A 1078 -14.61 19.97 -2.61
N ALA A 1079 -14.86 19.67 -3.89
CA ALA A 1079 -16.11 19.11 -4.41
C ALA A 1079 -16.02 17.66 -4.95
N ARG A 1080 -14.99 16.88 -4.61
CA ARG A 1080 -14.83 15.49 -5.08
C ARG A 1080 -15.39 14.50 -4.07
N PRO A 1081 -16.50 13.79 -4.35
CA PRO A 1081 -16.84 12.61 -3.57
C PRO A 1081 -15.80 11.51 -3.84
N ALA A 1082 -14.99 11.21 -2.82
CA ALA A 1082 -14.18 10.01 -2.78
C ALA A 1082 -15.07 8.79 -3.05
N GLY A 1083 -14.67 7.95 -4.01
CA GLY A 1083 -15.31 6.67 -4.22
C GLY A 1083 -15.30 5.90 -2.91
N ILE A 1084 -16.47 5.46 -2.45
CA ILE A 1084 -16.62 4.52 -1.35
C ILE A 1084 -15.67 3.34 -1.63
N PRO A 1085 -14.63 3.10 -0.82
CA PRO A 1085 -13.89 1.86 -0.89
C PRO A 1085 -14.91 0.75 -0.64
N GLY A 1086 -14.95 -0.22 -1.56
CA GLY A 1086 -15.81 -1.40 -1.42
C GLY A 1086 -15.48 -2.17 -0.15
N ALA A 1087 -16.17 -1.80 0.93
CA ALA A 1087 -16.47 -2.62 2.09
C ALA A 1087 -17.94 -2.32 2.40
N LEU A 1088 -18.82 -3.07 1.71
CA LEU A 1088 -20.21 -3.24 2.12
C LEU A 1088 -20.28 -3.91 3.49
#